data_AF-G5IDM0-F1
#
_entry.id   AF-G5IDM0-F1
#
_cell.length_a   1.000
_cell.length_b   1.000
_cell.length_c   1.000
_cell.angle_alpha   90.00
_cell.angle_beta   90.00
_cell.angle_gamma   90.00
#
_symmetry.space_group_name_H-M   'P 1'
#
loop_
_entity.id
_entity.type
_entity.pdbx_description
1 polymer ?
#
loop_
_entity_poly.entity_id
_entity_poly.type
_entity_poly.pdbx_seq_one_letter_code
_entity_poly.pdbx_strand_id
1 'polypeptide(L)'
;AKVNSGNPEDPALGTAICAFLTEDIDLTGASYNGTADNPIPWAPIGTGAEISVNGTSSVNSYQGTFEGNGKIISHMSVEQEGYGGLFGCAGGGAVIRRLGLDETCSVKTIASSSGTAGDGTAAFVGALKSVNGAEPQLVIEHCYTRASISGKSGRTGAFLGSDDGTSGTGAQRITNCYTAGLITTANGEKPGAIAGSFAGGVGPTGGIRYCYWDANTSSASGVTLNAVGRGNAVTANTSSKTTLEMKNDAILDSLNAGASQTVWERSDSKNDGYPSFQEIQVFADWGSVGAWALEPDCASATSKGSASNPYLIRSPEDLAWFAYQVNANGKTGLCGKLMGDISLFGGLYVGSSAYDSNDYEIMAKALQWVPIGSDTDGKRYEGIFDGNGFTIYKMRAAGAEKQGLFGTIGGSTSGTRTVITNTGISTSLLQVTGQYAGGIAGYVNGNNVTISLCQNTGSLSGSGAYYGGIIGGADAVENLVIDGCGNSAAGNISNGSYEYVGGVLGGFEDVTTAATIRNCYNLGKVAGKANVGGITGSATQAAQKITASYNAGTVSGTGAAGITGAGTQENVTDCYYETGKTADTYATGLAQNKLKTWGAAWSLNGRKVTQATGISWDCTGDYPYPTTSPLGAKNWEVVANGIVDGFVDMEPLTSGSYTIKTAEQLAWFARQINTGAIAAGTGAVLAANIDLSGNAAGSSYVISGKLPWVPIGATVARAYTGTFGADTSAGAGTTYEISGLYIPSASYAGLFGIVSGGKLSGIGVKQAQITGADPDTSGTEISCAGGIAARLQNGASVTRCYNRGGSQVSARGASGALAGGIAGQLAGNSTVKDCYDMEAVVTASGTTVGTTGVYAGGIAGDASAGGIQNCYYASNTVGQVSYIGSGKAGSIAGQPGAAGSIVRCYSDLSLSDSAQVGALGTGDDTARQKQVDDLNTVTASSVDTERKRSDRVWFTSLQTEETKGLPTFAAPVMLEVTLNPADSESGRTVALGQTISGAAYRGVHQEHGSSQTFTLTGTSVVAGNYRKYGETNANACLGILAGSKDLKTLTPSLLQPNASAGDVSQLTFYNGAAYTCPDTRAILIDFVSGGVRYEVRAELAGVTEKVLSVVLPTSVHINISPDGTKKPATARISSW
;
A
#
# COMPACT_ATOMS: atom_id res chain seq x y z
N ALA A 1 4.58 30.75 7.20
CA ALA A 1 3.78 29.52 7.41
C ALA A 1 4.29 28.35 6.58
N LYS A 2 4.11 28.33 5.24
CA LYS A 2 4.53 27.20 4.38
C LYS A 2 6.01 26.78 4.52
N VAL A 3 6.92 27.75 4.61
CA VAL A 3 8.34 27.49 4.88
C VAL A 3 8.52 26.85 6.27
N ASN A 4 7.94 27.46 7.30
CA ASN A 4 8.08 27.01 8.70
C ASN A 4 7.45 25.64 8.96
N SER A 5 6.44 25.22 8.21
CA SER A 5 5.81 23.89 8.34
C SER A 5 6.56 22.78 7.60
N GLY A 6 7.47 23.11 6.68
CA GLY A 6 8.05 22.13 5.74
C GLY A 6 7.03 21.58 4.74
N ASN A 7 7.49 20.82 3.74
CA ASN A 7 6.63 19.99 2.90
C ASN A 7 6.73 18.53 3.42
N PRO A 8 5.60 17.88 3.77
CA PRO A 8 5.59 16.53 4.35
C PRO A 8 6.00 15.41 3.37
N GLU A 9 5.99 15.66 2.06
CA GLU A 9 6.36 14.67 1.04
C GLU A 9 7.81 14.84 0.53
N ASP A 10 8.29 16.08 0.47
CA ASP A 10 9.69 16.41 0.14
C ASP A 10 10.14 17.65 0.93
N PRO A 11 10.98 17.47 1.97
CA PRO A 11 11.40 18.57 2.83
C PRO A 11 12.22 19.65 2.12
N ALA A 12 12.77 19.38 0.92
CA ALA A 12 13.45 20.37 0.10
C ALA A 12 12.50 21.33 -0.67
N LEU A 13 11.25 20.94 -0.90
CA LEU A 13 10.30 21.73 -1.69
C LEU A 13 9.61 22.84 -0.89
N GLY A 14 9.44 22.65 0.42
CA GLY A 14 8.77 23.64 1.29
C GLY A 14 9.58 24.92 1.54
N THR A 15 10.89 24.86 1.32
CA THR A 15 11.85 25.91 1.67
C THR A 15 12.23 26.82 0.50
N ALA A 16 12.01 26.40 -0.76
CA ALA A 16 12.40 27.12 -1.97
C ALA A 16 11.34 28.12 -2.51
N ILE A 17 10.29 28.42 -1.74
CA ILE A 17 9.20 29.31 -2.15
C ILE A 17 9.74 30.72 -2.41
N CYS A 18 9.47 31.29 -3.59
CA CYS A 18 9.83 32.67 -3.91
C CYS A 18 8.69 33.63 -3.54
N ALA A 19 9.04 34.86 -3.15
CA ALA A 19 8.10 35.91 -2.78
C ALA A 19 8.51 37.25 -3.39
N PHE A 20 7.52 38.06 -3.78
CA PHE A 20 7.70 39.35 -4.43
C PHE A 20 6.78 40.37 -3.76
N LEU A 21 7.32 41.49 -3.32
CA LEU A 21 6.49 42.60 -2.84
C LEU A 21 5.97 43.42 -4.03
N THR A 22 4.67 43.67 -4.03
CA THR A 22 4.01 44.49 -5.06
C THR A 22 3.70 45.89 -4.53
N GLU A 23 3.62 46.04 -3.21
CA GLU A 23 3.35 47.28 -2.48
C GLU A 23 4.20 47.31 -1.21
N ASP A 24 4.25 48.49 -0.57
CA ASP A 24 4.84 48.64 0.76
C ASP A 24 3.96 47.90 1.78
N ILE A 25 4.59 47.25 2.76
CA ILE A 25 3.91 46.39 3.74
C ILE A 25 3.99 47.00 5.12
N ASP A 26 2.83 47.33 5.69
CA ASP A 26 2.71 47.74 7.10
C ASP A 26 2.32 46.54 7.98
N LEU A 27 3.24 46.12 8.85
CA LEU A 27 3.04 45.00 9.78
C LEU A 27 2.50 45.43 11.15
N THR A 28 1.93 46.63 11.27
CA THR A 28 1.26 47.08 12.51
C THR A 28 0.23 46.06 12.99
N GLY A 29 -0.53 45.43 12.06
CA GLY A 29 -1.57 44.48 12.42
C GLY A 29 -2.84 45.14 12.96
N ALA A 30 -3.17 46.34 12.48
CA ALA A 30 -4.28 47.16 12.97
C ALA A 30 -5.64 46.43 12.96
N SER A 31 -5.88 45.56 11.98
CA SER A 31 -7.10 44.73 11.90
C SER A 31 -7.21 43.69 13.02
N TYR A 32 -6.13 43.46 13.77
CA TYR A 32 -6.00 42.46 14.83
C TYR A 32 -5.57 43.10 16.16
N ASN A 33 -5.88 44.39 16.36
CA ASN A 33 -5.56 45.20 17.55
C ASN A 33 -4.07 45.55 17.76
N GLY A 34 -3.22 45.38 16.75
CA GLY A 34 -1.87 45.93 16.78
C GLY A 34 -1.87 47.46 16.64
N THR A 35 -0.85 48.11 17.20
CA THR A 35 -0.68 49.57 17.16
C THR A 35 0.75 49.92 16.77
N ALA A 36 1.02 51.14 16.30
CA ALA A 36 2.38 51.53 15.92
C ALA A 36 3.40 51.36 17.07
N ASP A 37 2.97 51.60 18.32
CA ASP A 37 3.82 51.42 19.51
C ASP A 37 3.94 49.96 19.97
N ASN A 38 2.98 49.12 19.60
CA ASN A 38 2.94 47.70 19.94
C ASN A 38 2.36 46.90 18.76
N PRO A 39 3.13 46.73 17.68
CA PRO A 39 2.69 45.99 16.51
C PRO A 39 2.67 44.49 16.83
N ILE A 40 1.98 43.71 16.01
CA ILE A 40 1.88 42.27 16.24
C ILE A 40 3.25 41.61 15.99
N PRO A 41 3.74 40.76 16.90
CA PRO A 41 5.03 40.11 16.73
C PRO A 41 5.11 39.26 15.45
N TRP A 42 6.16 39.48 14.67
CA TRP A 42 6.52 38.70 13.50
C TRP A 42 7.26 37.43 13.91
N ALA A 43 6.74 36.28 13.49
CA ALA A 43 7.43 35.00 13.60
C ALA A 43 8.40 34.84 12.40
N PRO A 44 9.71 34.70 12.63
CA PRO A 44 10.69 34.64 11.54
C PRO A 44 10.45 33.50 10.53
N ILE A 45 10.81 33.74 9.27
CA ILE A 45 10.74 32.72 8.20
C ILE A 45 11.97 31.80 8.27
N GLY A 46 11.75 30.49 8.32
CA GLY A 46 12.79 29.48 8.48
C GLY A 46 13.21 29.31 9.95
N THR A 47 12.98 28.13 10.50
CA THR A 47 13.18 27.85 11.94
C THR A 47 14.59 27.36 12.28
N GLY A 48 15.36 26.91 11.27
CA GLY A 48 16.67 26.29 11.47
C GLY A 48 16.63 24.88 12.08
N ALA A 49 15.43 24.30 12.26
CA ALA A 49 15.27 22.93 12.75
C ALA A 49 15.66 21.90 11.67
N GLU A 50 16.25 20.77 12.07
CA GLU A 50 16.41 19.63 11.16
C GLU A 50 15.05 18.99 10.89
N ILE A 51 14.74 18.78 9.61
CA ILE A 51 13.57 18.06 9.13
C ILE A 51 14.05 16.78 8.46
N SER A 52 13.56 15.63 8.93
CA SER A 52 13.82 14.33 8.30
C SER A 52 12.53 13.71 7.78
N VAL A 53 12.49 13.41 6.49
CA VAL A 53 11.40 12.69 5.82
C VAL A 53 12.04 11.59 4.96
N ASN A 54 11.55 10.35 5.08
CA ASN A 54 12.02 9.21 4.29
C ASN A 54 13.55 8.98 4.29
N GLY A 55 14.22 9.26 5.41
CA GLY A 55 15.67 9.07 5.55
C GLY A 55 16.55 10.18 4.97
N THR A 56 15.95 11.25 4.41
CA THR A 56 16.67 12.45 3.95
C THR A 56 16.54 13.54 5.01
N SER A 57 17.65 14.13 5.46
CA SER A 57 17.67 15.23 6.44
C SER A 57 18.01 16.56 5.76
N SER A 58 17.28 17.62 6.09
CA SER A 58 17.53 18.98 5.62
C SER A 58 17.27 20.00 6.73
N VAL A 59 17.89 21.17 6.66
CA VAL A 59 17.64 22.26 7.62
C VAL A 59 16.49 23.11 7.10
N ASN A 60 15.53 23.44 7.98
CA ASN A 60 14.42 24.35 7.66
C ASN A 60 14.91 25.80 7.56
N SER A 61 15.58 26.14 6.47
CA SER A 61 16.00 27.49 6.09
C SER A 61 15.21 27.96 4.87
N TYR A 62 14.99 29.26 4.74
CA TYR A 62 14.50 29.84 3.50
C TYR A 62 15.53 29.68 2.38
N GLN A 63 15.12 29.16 1.23
CA GLN A 63 15.98 28.87 0.07
C GLN A 63 15.47 29.57 -1.22
N GLY A 64 14.35 30.28 -1.13
CA GLY A 64 13.75 30.98 -2.28
C GLY A 64 14.36 32.36 -2.56
N THR A 65 13.82 33.02 -3.59
CA THR A 65 14.09 34.44 -3.88
C THR A 65 13.04 35.31 -3.21
N PHE A 66 13.45 36.22 -2.33
CA PHE A 66 12.63 37.29 -1.78
C PHE A 66 12.97 38.61 -2.46
N GLU A 67 12.13 39.01 -3.40
CA GLU A 67 12.26 40.25 -4.15
C GLU A 67 11.43 41.34 -3.47
N GLY A 68 12.11 42.28 -2.81
CA GLY A 68 11.48 43.45 -2.21
C GLY A 68 11.01 44.45 -3.25
N ASN A 69 11.52 44.39 -4.48
CA ASN A 69 11.01 45.18 -5.60
C ASN A 69 10.99 46.70 -5.35
N GLY A 70 11.96 47.19 -4.61
CA GLY A 70 12.03 48.57 -4.20
C GLY A 70 10.98 49.01 -3.18
N LYS A 71 10.24 48.06 -2.59
CA LYS A 71 9.24 48.28 -1.56
C LYS A 71 9.85 48.20 -0.17
N ILE A 72 9.11 48.75 0.79
CA ILE A 72 9.51 48.77 2.19
C ILE A 72 8.58 47.93 3.05
N ILE A 73 9.12 47.38 4.14
CA ILE A 73 8.34 46.84 5.25
C ILE A 73 8.48 47.81 6.42
N SER A 74 7.35 48.14 7.04
CA SER A 74 7.23 48.97 8.24
C SER A 74 6.60 48.18 9.40
N HIS A 75 6.88 48.63 10.63
CA HIS A 75 6.37 48.11 11.89
C HIS A 75 6.58 46.60 12.12
N MET A 76 7.57 45.99 11.45
CA MET A 76 7.96 44.62 11.75
C MET A 76 8.56 44.57 13.17
N SER A 77 7.97 43.81 14.08
CA SER A 77 8.50 43.61 15.44
C SER A 77 8.83 42.15 15.68
N VAL A 78 10.11 41.83 15.90
CA VAL A 78 10.57 40.46 16.18
C VAL A 78 11.08 40.39 17.61
N GLU A 79 10.48 39.54 18.43
CA GLU A 79 11.01 39.13 19.73
C GLU A 79 11.06 37.60 19.80
N GLN A 80 12.25 37.03 19.57
CA GLN A 80 12.42 35.60 19.28
C GLN A 80 13.54 34.96 20.10
N GLU A 81 13.33 33.73 20.56
CA GLU A 81 14.41 32.86 21.07
C GLU A 81 15.17 32.22 19.90
N GLY A 82 16.51 32.20 19.97
CA GLY A 82 17.32 31.66 18.88
C GLY A 82 17.60 32.71 17.80
N TYR A 83 17.32 32.37 16.54
CA TYR A 83 17.62 33.21 15.38
C TYR A 83 16.51 34.24 15.11
N GLY A 84 16.86 35.53 15.14
CA GLY A 84 15.90 36.63 14.96
C GLY A 84 16.14 37.44 13.70
N GLY A 85 15.06 37.72 12.96
CA GLY A 85 15.02 38.58 11.77
C GLY A 85 13.72 38.40 10.99
N LEU A 86 13.60 39.07 9.84
CA LEU A 86 12.53 38.76 8.87
C LEU A 86 12.57 37.25 8.51
N PHE A 87 13.78 36.75 8.30
CA PHE A 87 14.13 35.34 8.20
C PHE A 87 14.90 34.91 9.44
N GLY A 88 14.46 33.84 10.09
CA GLY A 88 15.21 33.22 11.18
C GLY A 88 16.44 32.54 10.60
N CYS A 89 16.25 31.68 9.60
CA CYS A 89 17.32 31.00 8.88
C CYS A 89 17.11 31.08 7.36
N ALA A 90 18.17 31.38 6.61
CA ALA A 90 18.19 31.33 5.14
C ALA A 90 19.47 30.67 4.63
N GLY A 91 19.46 30.09 3.43
CA GLY A 91 20.63 29.46 2.81
C GLY A 91 20.27 28.63 1.58
N GLY A 92 21.14 27.74 1.11
CA GLY A 92 20.81 26.82 0.02
C GLY A 92 20.44 27.46 -1.33
N GLY A 93 20.95 28.66 -1.61
CA GLY A 93 20.62 29.41 -2.83
C GLY A 93 19.67 30.59 -2.60
N ALA A 94 19.35 30.91 -1.35
CA ALA A 94 18.47 32.03 -1.03
C ALA A 94 18.99 33.36 -1.60
N VAL A 95 18.08 34.13 -2.20
CA VAL A 95 18.35 35.48 -2.72
C VAL A 95 17.39 36.44 -2.06
N ILE A 96 17.88 37.51 -1.45
CA ILE A 96 17.06 38.59 -0.91
C ILE A 96 17.55 39.88 -1.55
N ARG A 97 16.67 40.60 -2.25
CA ARG A 97 17.09 41.81 -2.97
C ARG A 97 16.04 42.91 -3.04
N ARG A 98 16.50 44.16 -3.21
CA ARG A 98 15.68 45.38 -3.38
C ARG A 98 14.62 45.57 -2.30
N LEU A 99 14.94 45.25 -1.06
CA LEU A 99 14.03 45.38 0.08
C LEU A 99 14.53 46.44 1.05
N GLY A 100 13.62 47.32 1.48
CA GLY A 100 13.84 48.26 2.58
C GLY A 100 13.13 47.81 3.86
N LEU A 101 13.78 47.91 5.01
CA LEU A 101 13.12 47.90 6.32
C LEU A 101 13.25 49.31 6.90
N ASP A 102 12.14 49.97 7.21
CA ASP A 102 12.18 51.36 7.68
C ASP A 102 12.52 51.49 9.18
N GLU A 103 12.51 52.71 9.72
CA GLU A 103 12.87 52.98 11.12
C GLU A 103 11.88 52.44 12.15
N THR A 104 10.67 52.07 11.72
CA THR A 104 9.63 51.56 12.62
C THR A 104 9.78 50.06 12.90
N CYS A 105 10.66 49.38 12.16
CA CYS A 105 10.98 47.98 12.38
C CYS A 105 11.91 47.78 13.60
N SER A 106 11.74 46.67 14.31
CA SER A 106 12.57 46.27 15.44
C SER A 106 12.82 44.76 15.49
N VAL A 107 14.04 44.37 15.83
CA VAL A 107 14.44 42.96 16.03
C VAL A 107 15.19 42.80 17.33
N LYS A 108 14.70 41.91 18.18
CA LYS A 108 15.31 41.59 19.48
C LYS A 108 15.34 40.08 19.68
N THR A 109 16.51 39.55 20.05
CA THR A 109 16.63 38.14 20.45
C THR A 109 16.68 37.99 21.97
N ILE A 110 15.86 37.09 22.51
CA ILE A 110 15.76 36.79 23.94
C ILE A 110 16.45 35.45 24.28
N ALA A 111 16.65 35.17 25.57
CA ALA A 111 17.50 34.04 26.00
C ALA A 111 16.86 32.69 25.68
N SER A 112 17.56 31.83 24.93
CA SER A 112 17.20 30.42 24.84
C SER A 112 17.27 29.76 26.22
N SER A 113 16.28 28.94 26.54
CA SER A 113 16.27 28.07 27.72
C SER A 113 17.34 26.95 27.67
N SER A 114 18.01 26.74 26.53
CA SER A 114 18.99 25.65 26.32
C SER A 114 20.45 26.01 26.62
N GLY A 115 20.77 27.27 26.94
CA GLY A 115 22.11 27.69 27.37
C GLY A 115 23.21 27.71 26.29
N THR A 116 22.88 27.56 25.01
CA THR A 116 23.86 27.72 23.92
C THR A 116 24.23 29.19 23.72
N ALA A 117 25.52 29.51 23.82
CA ALA A 117 26.02 30.85 23.55
C ALA A 117 25.99 31.14 22.03
N GLY A 118 25.27 32.19 21.60
CA GLY A 118 25.49 32.85 20.31
C GLY A 118 24.45 32.62 19.20
N ASP A 119 23.16 32.79 19.48
CA ASP A 119 22.14 32.76 18.42
C ASP A 119 22.13 34.10 17.62
N GLY A 120 22.05 34.00 16.30
CA GLY A 120 22.25 35.11 15.37
C GLY A 120 21.08 36.09 15.29
N THR A 121 21.39 37.40 15.27
CA THR A 121 20.38 38.47 15.21
C THR A 121 20.65 39.43 14.07
N ALA A 122 19.66 39.62 13.18
CA ALA A 122 19.71 40.67 12.16
C ALA A 122 18.32 41.10 11.71
N ALA A 123 18.21 42.26 11.05
CA ALA A 123 16.92 42.69 10.51
C ALA A 123 16.44 41.76 9.38
N PHE A 124 17.37 41.25 8.56
CA PHE A 124 17.06 40.33 7.45
C PHE A 124 17.19 38.86 7.85
N VAL A 125 18.42 38.34 7.97
CA VAL A 125 18.67 36.90 8.18
C VAL A 125 19.34 36.66 9.53
N GLY A 126 18.64 36.00 10.44
CA GLY A 126 19.18 35.62 11.75
C GLY A 126 20.40 34.70 11.62
N ALA A 127 20.32 33.64 10.80
CA ALA A 127 21.46 32.80 10.47
C ALA A 127 21.49 32.26 9.03
N LEU A 128 22.71 32.13 8.50
CA LEU A 128 22.99 31.42 7.26
C LEU A 128 23.17 29.93 7.55
N LYS A 129 22.34 29.08 6.93
CA LYS A 129 22.41 27.61 7.02
C LYS A 129 22.68 27.01 5.64
N SER A 130 23.90 26.53 5.40
CA SER A 130 24.26 26.00 4.08
C SER A 130 23.53 24.69 3.74
N VAL A 131 23.25 24.50 2.45
CA VAL A 131 22.69 23.26 1.88
C VAL A 131 23.68 22.70 0.85
N ASN A 132 23.93 21.39 0.89
CA ASN A 132 24.86 20.74 -0.03
C ASN A 132 24.41 20.89 -1.50
N GLY A 133 25.34 21.27 -2.37
CA GLY A 133 25.10 21.38 -3.82
C GLY A 133 24.56 22.73 -4.30
N ALA A 134 24.21 23.66 -3.40
CA ALA A 134 23.80 25.02 -3.76
C ALA A 134 25.00 25.97 -3.77
N GLU A 135 25.15 26.80 -4.81
CA GLU A 135 26.17 27.86 -4.88
C GLU A 135 25.64 29.03 -5.73
N PRO A 136 25.64 30.29 -5.22
CA PRO A 136 26.04 30.72 -3.87
C PRO A 136 25.04 30.25 -2.80
N GLN A 137 25.49 30.17 -1.54
CA GLN A 137 24.60 29.76 -0.42
C GLN A 137 23.57 30.84 -0.03
N LEU A 138 23.96 32.12 -0.09
CA LEU A 138 23.10 33.27 0.22
C LEU A 138 23.57 34.50 -0.56
N VAL A 139 22.60 35.22 -1.14
CA VAL A 139 22.82 36.52 -1.76
C VAL A 139 21.88 37.52 -1.10
N ILE A 140 22.44 38.57 -0.50
CA ILE A 140 21.69 39.76 -0.10
C ILE A 140 22.22 40.93 -0.93
N GLU A 141 21.38 41.52 -1.78
CA GLU A 141 21.84 42.59 -2.67
C GLU A 141 20.84 43.74 -2.76
N HIS A 142 21.33 44.97 -2.88
CA HIS A 142 20.48 46.16 -3.00
C HIS A 142 19.42 46.26 -1.89
N CYS A 143 19.79 46.05 -0.63
CA CYS A 143 18.85 46.13 0.49
C CYS A 143 19.25 47.23 1.47
N TYR A 144 18.28 47.79 2.19
CA TYR A 144 18.57 48.66 3.32
C TYR A 144 17.75 48.33 4.55
N THR A 145 18.28 48.73 5.71
CA THR A 145 17.52 48.70 6.96
C THR A 145 17.76 49.95 7.79
N ARG A 146 16.69 50.53 8.32
CA ARG A 146 16.71 51.56 9.37
C ARG A 146 16.15 51.02 10.70
N ALA A 147 15.90 49.71 10.76
CA ALA A 147 15.35 49.03 11.92
C ALA A 147 16.26 49.09 13.16
N SER A 148 15.66 49.10 14.34
CA SER A 148 16.40 48.89 15.60
C SER A 148 16.72 47.41 15.83
N ILE A 149 17.97 47.08 16.11
CA ILE A 149 18.43 45.68 16.23
C ILE A 149 19.15 45.50 17.56
N SER A 150 18.63 44.62 18.42
CA SER A 150 19.17 44.33 19.75
C SER A 150 19.44 42.84 19.91
N GLY A 151 20.70 42.44 19.71
CA GLY A 151 21.14 41.04 19.87
C GLY A 151 21.87 40.78 21.19
N LYS A 152 22.51 39.61 21.31
CA LYS A 152 23.20 39.21 22.55
C LYS A 152 24.71 39.24 22.48
N SER A 153 25.28 38.94 21.32
CA SER A 153 26.71 38.74 21.11
C SER A 153 27.19 39.44 19.84
N GLY A 154 28.47 39.30 19.51
CA GLY A 154 29.03 39.76 18.23
C GLY A 154 28.39 39.11 16.99
N ARG A 155 27.56 38.07 17.13
CA ARG A 155 26.69 37.51 16.06
C ARG A 155 25.42 38.35 15.82
N THR A 156 25.56 39.67 15.93
CA THR A 156 24.49 40.65 15.70
C THR A 156 24.92 41.57 14.56
N GLY A 157 24.10 41.70 13.52
CA GLY A 157 24.37 42.57 12.36
C GLY A 157 23.11 43.09 11.69
N ALA A 158 23.25 43.95 10.69
CA ALA A 158 22.10 44.51 9.96
C ALA A 158 21.41 43.48 9.04
N PHE A 159 22.20 42.74 8.26
CA PHE A 159 21.71 41.86 7.19
C PHE A 159 21.88 40.38 7.51
N LEU A 160 22.95 40.01 8.24
CA LEU A 160 23.20 38.64 8.68
C LEU A 160 23.61 38.62 10.16
N GLY A 161 22.99 37.76 10.95
CA GLY A 161 23.36 37.57 12.36
C GLY A 161 24.55 36.63 12.51
N SER A 162 24.33 35.33 12.25
CA SER A 162 25.37 34.29 12.31
C SER A 162 25.59 33.63 10.95
N ASP A 163 26.84 33.52 10.53
CA ASP A 163 27.28 32.59 9.47
C ASP A 163 27.62 31.23 10.08
N ASP A 164 26.68 30.28 9.98
CA ASP A 164 26.84 28.90 10.45
C ASP A 164 27.16 27.94 9.27
N GLY A 165 27.45 28.46 8.07
CA GLY A 165 27.66 27.69 6.85
C GLY A 165 29.11 27.26 6.63
N THR A 166 29.37 25.97 6.41
CA THR A 166 30.73 25.44 6.14
C THR A 166 30.91 24.84 4.75
N SER A 167 29.85 24.73 3.94
CA SER A 167 29.88 24.18 2.58
C SER A 167 29.87 25.26 1.51
N GLY A 168 30.58 25.00 0.40
CA GLY A 168 30.58 25.84 -0.80
C GLY A 168 31.93 26.28 -1.33
N THR A 169 31.92 27.00 -2.46
CA THR A 169 33.11 27.67 -3.07
C THR A 169 33.40 29.03 -2.45
N GLY A 170 32.46 29.52 -1.64
CA GLY A 170 32.54 30.79 -0.93
C GLY A 170 32.03 31.98 -1.72
N ALA A 171 31.03 31.78 -2.59
CA ALA A 171 30.44 32.82 -3.44
C ALA A 171 29.31 33.62 -2.78
N GLN A 172 28.88 33.28 -1.56
CA GLN A 172 27.87 34.04 -0.82
C GLN A 172 28.30 35.50 -0.61
N ARG A 173 27.34 36.42 -0.71
CA ARG A 173 27.65 37.85 -0.75
C ARG A 173 26.55 38.72 -0.14
N ILE A 174 26.98 39.79 0.51
CA ILE A 174 26.16 40.94 0.89
C ILE A 174 26.70 42.12 0.09
N THR A 175 25.92 42.66 -0.84
CA THR A 175 26.43 43.70 -1.76
C THR A 175 25.48 44.87 -1.94
N ASN A 176 26.02 46.06 -2.12
CA ASN A 176 25.23 47.27 -2.44
C ASN A 176 24.13 47.54 -1.41
N CYS A 177 24.43 47.33 -0.12
CA CYS A 177 23.47 47.43 0.97
C CYS A 177 23.87 48.53 1.97
N TYR A 178 22.91 49.08 2.72
CA TYR A 178 23.25 49.98 3.82
C TYR A 178 22.36 49.87 5.06
N THR A 179 22.90 50.27 6.22
CA THR A 179 22.11 50.42 7.44
C THR A 179 22.19 51.84 8.02
N ALA A 180 21.10 52.31 8.60
CA ALA A 180 21.08 53.52 9.43
C ALA A 180 20.32 53.31 10.76
N GLY A 181 19.92 52.08 11.06
CA GLY A 181 19.20 51.73 12.29
C GLY A 181 20.15 51.35 13.42
N LEU A 182 19.76 51.63 14.67
CA LEU A 182 20.58 51.40 15.86
C LEU A 182 20.84 49.91 16.11
N ILE A 183 22.11 49.50 16.22
CA ILE A 183 22.53 48.11 16.48
C ILE A 183 23.20 48.01 17.85
N THR A 184 22.65 47.18 18.74
CA THR A 184 23.16 46.97 20.11
C THR A 184 23.26 45.50 20.49
N THR A 185 24.02 45.22 21.55
CA THR A 185 24.16 43.87 22.13
C THR A 185 24.02 43.91 23.64
N ALA A 186 23.39 42.89 24.22
CA ALA A 186 23.18 42.80 25.67
C ALA A 186 24.45 42.40 26.47
N ASN A 187 25.36 41.59 25.91
CA ASN A 187 26.51 41.05 26.64
C ASN A 187 27.80 41.88 26.48
N GLY A 188 27.73 43.09 25.91
CA GLY A 188 28.87 43.99 25.75
C GLY A 188 29.85 43.62 24.61
N GLU A 189 29.61 42.54 23.87
CA GLU A 189 30.36 42.23 22.64
C GLU A 189 30.01 43.22 21.52
N LYS A 190 30.98 43.62 20.70
CA LYS A 190 30.71 44.57 19.61
C LYS A 190 29.91 43.89 18.47
N PRO A 191 28.74 44.42 18.07
CA PRO A 191 28.04 43.95 16.87
C PRO A 191 28.79 44.36 15.60
N GLY A 192 28.44 43.76 14.48
CA GLY A 192 28.86 44.23 13.16
C GLY A 192 27.84 45.16 12.55
N ALA A 193 28.30 46.15 11.78
CA ALA A 193 27.41 47.07 11.08
C ALA A 193 26.63 46.39 9.94
N ILE A 194 27.24 45.43 9.23
CA ILE A 194 26.61 44.73 8.10
C ILE A 194 26.23 43.31 8.49
N ALA A 195 27.16 42.55 9.09
CA ALA A 195 26.91 41.19 9.54
C ALA A 195 27.50 40.93 10.93
N GLY A 196 26.86 40.10 11.75
CA GLY A 196 27.40 39.71 13.04
C GLY A 196 28.63 38.81 12.88
N SER A 197 28.47 37.67 12.21
CA SER A 197 29.59 36.90 11.67
C SER A 197 29.41 36.65 10.18
N PHE A 198 30.54 36.62 9.46
CA PHE A 198 30.59 36.30 8.03
C PHE A 198 31.97 35.68 7.73
N ALA A 199 32.03 34.37 7.53
CA ALA A 199 33.27 33.61 7.41
C ALA A 199 33.45 33.00 6.00
N GLY A 200 32.37 32.77 5.25
CA GLY A 200 32.41 31.96 4.04
C GLY A 200 32.53 32.66 2.68
N GLY A 201 32.74 33.97 2.56
CA GLY A 201 32.76 34.67 1.25
C GLY A 201 34.12 34.84 0.58
N VAL A 202 34.93 33.78 0.43
CA VAL A 202 36.32 33.90 -0.10
C VAL A 202 36.44 33.82 -1.63
N GLY A 203 35.35 33.53 -2.33
CA GLY A 203 35.32 33.49 -3.79
C GLY A 203 35.50 34.88 -4.42
N PRO A 204 35.93 34.95 -5.70
CA PRO A 204 36.21 36.22 -6.38
C PRO A 204 35.02 37.19 -6.42
N THR A 205 33.79 36.65 -6.34
CA THR A 205 32.52 37.39 -6.30
C THR A 205 31.80 37.31 -4.94
N GLY A 206 32.36 36.61 -3.93
CA GLY A 206 31.78 36.43 -2.58
C GLY A 206 32.36 37.38 -1.51
N GLY A 207 31.63 37.67 -0.43
CA GLY A 207 32.04 38.63 0.61
C GLY A 207 31.13 39.86 0.76
N ILE A 208 31.56 40.85 1.55
CA ILE A 208 30.79 42.08 1.82
C ILE A 208 31.32 43.23 0.97
N ARG A 209 30.56 43.66 -0.04
CA ARG A 209 31.02 44.67 -1.00
C ARG A 209 30.07 45.85 -1.15
N TYR A 210 30.60 47.04 -1.38
CA TYR A 210 29.78 48.24 -1.64
C TYR A 210 28.72 48.46 -0.54
N CYS A 211 29.08 48.16 0.71
CA CYS A 211 28.15 48.24 1.85
C CYS A 211 28.54 49.39 2.77
N TYR A 212 27.54 50.14 3.25
CA TYR A 212 27.77 51.34 4.05
C TYR A 212 26.90 51.35 5.31
N TRP A 213 27.32 52.08 6.33
CA TRP A 213 26.51 52.29 7.53
C TRP A 213 26.66 53.70 8.06
N ASP A 214 25.58 54.23 8.60
CA ASP A 214 25.57 55.53 9.25
C ASP A 214 26.27 55.44 10.62
N ALA A 215 27.43 56.06 10.75
CA ALA A 215 28.25 56.07 11.95
C ALA A 215 27.62 56.84 13.12
N ASN A 216 26.65 57.72 12.86
CA ASN A 216 26.02 58.55 13.88
C ASN A 216 24.76 57.89 14.46
N THR A 217 24.09 57.02 13.68
CA THR A 217 22.81 56.40 14.10
C THR A 217 22.91 54.90 14.31
N SER A 218 23.81 54.19 13.62
CA SER A 218 23.84 52.72 13.64
C SER A 218 24.51 52.12 14.88
N SER A 219 25.19 52.94 15.69
CA SER A 219 25.92 52.49 16.88
C SER A 219 25.43 53.18 18.14
N ALA A 220 25.50 52.47 19.27
CA ALA A 220 25.30 53.07 20.57
C ALA A 220 26.36 54.16 20.83
N SER A 221 25.99 55.18 21.61
CA SER A 221 26.88 56.28 21.96
C SER A 221 28.22 55.77 22.50
N GLY A 222 29.32 56.19 21.87
CA GLY A 222 30.69 55.80 22.23
C GLY A 222 31.18 54.47 21.66
N VAL A 223 30.40 53.81 20.80
CA VAL A 223 30.77 52.54 20.13
C VAL A 223 31.05 52.79 18.65
N THR A 224 32.22 52.35 18.16
CA THR A 224 32.55 52.30 16.72
C THR A 224 32.38 50.87 16.21
N LEU A 225 31.60 50.71 15.14
CA LEU A 225 31.34 49.42 14.51
C LEU A 225 32.30 49.15 13.35
N ASN A 226 32.62 47.87 13.15
CA ASN A 226 33.24 47.35 11.94
C ASN A 226 32.16 46.72 11.05
N ALA A 227 32.49 46.41 9.79
CA ALA A 227 31.56 45.72 8.88
C ALA A 227 31.07 44.38 9.45
N VAL A 228 31.94 43.66 10.17
CA VAL A 228 31.61 42.41 10.88
C VAL A 228 31.93 42.48 12.37
N GLY A 229 31.09 41.84 13.19
CA GLY A 229 31.28 41.76 14.65
C GLY A 229 32.28 40.68 15.06
N ARG A 230 32.28 39.53 14.37
CA ARG A 230 33.19 38.40 14.56
C ARG A 230 33.64 37.80 13.22
N GLY A 231 34.90 37.38 13.17
CA GLY A 231 35.51 36.76 11.98
C GLY A 231 36.21 37.75 11.04
N ASN A 232 36.85 37.23 10.01
CA ASN A 232 37.62 37.99 9.01
C ASN A 232 36.92 37.91 7.65
N ALA A 233 35.87 38.70 7.45
CA ALA A 233 35.18 38.75 6.16
C ALA A 233 36.04 39.44 5.08
N VAL A 234 35.93 38.97 3.84
CA VAL A 234 36.45 39.71 2.68
C VAL A 234 35.55 40.94 2.47
N THR A 235 36.14 42.13 2.63
CA THR A 235 35.45 43.41 2.41
C THR A 235 36.07 44.19 1.27
N ALA A 236 35.27 44.75 0.37
CA ALA A 236 35.75 45.66 -0.67
C ALA A 236 34.78 46.84 -0.85
N ASN A 237 35.30 48.06 -0.88
CA ASN A 237 34.50 49.29 -0.99
C ASN A 237 33.40 49.38 0.08
N THR A 238 33.71 48.95 1.31
CA THR A 238 32.77 48.85 2.43
C THR A 238 33.30 49.68 3.59
N SER A 239 32.54 50.66 4.07
CA SER A 239 32.98 51.58 5.13
C SER A 239 31.84 52.30 5.84
N SER A 240 32.12 52.87 7.01
CA SER A 240 31.23 53.82 7.67
C SER A 240 31.11 55.13 6.88
N LYS A 241 29.97 55.81 7.03
CA LYS A 241 29.68 57.16 6.52
C LYS A 241 28.96 57.96 7.62
N THR A 242 29.15 59.27 7.66
CA THR A 242 28.34 60.15 8.51
C THR A 242 26.90 60.25 8.00
N THR A 243 25.95 60.67 8.82
CA THR A 243 24.57 60.92 8.38
C THR A 243 24.52 61.89 7.19
N LEU A 244 25.37 62.92 7.19
CA LEU A 244 25.42 63.88 6.10
C LEU A 244 25.90 63.24 4.79
N GLU A 245 26.90 62.36 4.84
CA GLU A 245 27.39 61.64 3.66
C GLU A 245 26.39 60.60 3.16
N MET A 246 25.67 59.93 4.07
CA MET A 246 24.61 58.99 3.70
C MET A 246 23.41 59.68 3.05
N LYS A 247 23.11 60.92 3.43
CA LYS A 247 22.00 61.72 2.86
C LYS A 247 22.44 62.62 1.68
N ASN A 248 23.58 62.34 1.06
CA ASN A 248 24.10 63.11 -0.08
C ASN A 248 24.10 62.27 -1.36
N ASP A 249 23.80 62.88 -2.52
CA ASP A 249 23.73 62.19 -3.82
C ASP A 249 25.01 61.42 -4.18
N ALA A 250 26.19 61.84 -3.69
CA ALA A 250 27.46 61.16 -3.93
C ALA A 250 27.50 59.71 -3.41
N ILE A 251 26.62 59.33 -2.47
CA ILE A 251 26.51 57.95 -2.00
C ILE A 251 25.92 57.02 -3.07
N LEU A 252 25.18 57.57 -4.06
CA LEU A 252 24.56 56.78 -5.12
C LEU A 252 25.59 56.14 -6.04
N ASP A 253 26.69 56.82 -6.34
CA ASP A 253 27.81 56.25 -7.12
C ASP A 253 28.38 55.01 -6.42
N SER A 254 28.43 55.05 -5.08
CA SER A 254 28.95 53.98 -4.26
C SER A 254 27.98 52.79 -4.16
N LEU A 255 26.68 53.06 -3.99
CA LEU A 255 25.64 52.05 -3.88
C LEU A 255 25.23 51.43 -5.23
N ASN A 256 25.40 52.13 -6.34
CA ASN A 256 25.17 51.60 -7.70
C ASN A 256 26.46 50.99 -8.31
N ALA A 257 27.61 51.08 -7.65
CA ALA A 257 28.86 50.53 -8.16
C ALA A 257 28.79 49.01 -8.38
N GLY A 258 29.28 48.55 -9.53
CA GLY A 258 29.31 47.13 -9.89
C GLY A 258 27.96 46.52 -10.28
N ALA A 259 26.86 47.30 -10.23
CA ALA A 259 25.55 46.89 -10.72
C ALA A 259 25.46 47.07 -12.25
N SER A 260 24.73 46.18 -12.92
CA SER A 260 24.46 46.29 -14.36
C SER A 260 23.44 47.38 -14.69
N GLN A 261 22.70 47.87 -13.68
CA GLN A 261 21.66 48.89 -13.79
C GLN A 261 21.68 49.78 -12.54
N THR A 262 21.23 51.03 -12.68
CA THR A 262 21.05 51.94 -11.54
C THR A 262 19.82 51.52 -10.75
N VAL A 263 20.00 51.12 -9.49
CA VAL A 263 18.93 50.65 -8.60
C VAL A 263 18.56 51.70 -7.56
N TRP A 264 19.55 52.48 -7.11
CA TRP A 264 19.39 53.47 -6.05
C TRP A 264 19.11 54.87 -6.61
N GLU A 265 18.17 55.57 -5.98
CA GLU A 265 17.90 57.00 -6.10
C GLU A 265 17.95 57.68 -4.73
N ARG A 266 18.00 59.01 -4.68
CA ARG A 266 17.94 59.77 -3.44
C ARG A 266 17.05 61.00 -3.62
N SER A 267 16.20 61.26 -2.63
CA SER A 267 15.35 62.44 -2.57
C SER A 267 15.16 62.84 -1.12
N ASP A 268 15.23 64.13 -0.80
CA ASP A 268 14.92 64.66 0.56
C ASP A 268 13.53 64.25 1.04
N SER A 269 12.60 63.99 0.12
CA SER A 269 11.21 63.65 0.40
C SER A 269 10.93 62.15 0.57
N LYS A 270 11.90 61.28 0.26
CA LYS A 270 11.76 59.82 0.35
C LYS A 270 12.73 59.27 1.39
N ASN A 271 12.30 58.27 2.16
CA ASN A 271 13.16 57.50 3.08
C ASN A 271 14.03 58.39 4.01
N ASP A 272 13.45 59.51 4.49
CA ASP A 272 14.13 60.52 5.31
C ASP A 272 15.43 61.08 4.67
N GLY A 273 15.47 61.17 3.34
CA GLY A 273 16.63 61.66 2.62
C GLY A 273 17.80 60.68 2.56
N TYR A 274 17.67 59.44 3.08
CA TYR A 274 18.60 58.35 2.78
C TYR A 274 18.31 57.76 1.38
N PRO A 275 19.25 57.01 0.78
CA PRO A 275 19.04 56.36 -0.51
C PRO A 275 17.82 55.44 -0.49
N SER A 276 17.07 55.43 -1.58
CA SER A 276 15.88 54.59 -1.81
C SER A 276 15.93 54.01 -3.21
N PHE A 277 14.90 53.28 -3.63
CA PHE A 277 14.90 52.56 -4.91
C PHE A 277 14.26 53.38 -6.04
N GLN A 278 14.81 53.28 -7.25
CA GLN A 278 14.17 53.80 -8.46
C GLN A 278 12.82 53.09 -8.71
N GLU A 279 11.88 53.78 -9.36
CA GLU A 279 10.64 53.16 -9.81
C GLU A 279 10.90 52.04 -10.84
N ILE A 280 10.08 50.98 -10.77
CA ILE A 280 10.26 49.75 -11.54
C ILE A 280 9.91 49.96 -13.01
N GLN A 281 10.71 49.37 -13.90
CA GLN A 281 10.45 49.32 -15.34
C GLN A 281 9.19 48.52 -15.69
N VAL A 282 8.26 49.14 -16.43
CA VAL A 282 7.05 48.52 -17.01
C VAL A 282 7.41 47.82 -18.32
N PHE A 283 6.92 46.60 -18.54
CA PHE A 283 7.11 45.85 -19.80
C PHE A 283 5.78 45.66 -20.53
N ALA A 284 5.84 45.54 -21.86
CA ALA A 284 4.65 45.34 -22.69
C ALA A 284 4.15 43.88 -22.67
N ASP A 285 5.07 42.92 -22.58
CA ASP A 285 4.81 41.48 -22.59
C ASP A 285 5.92 40.70 -21.89
N TRP A 286 5.70 39.41 -21.67
CA TRP A 286 6.70 38.51 -21.11
C TRP A 286 7.88 38.25 -22.05
N GLY A 287 7.75 38.47 -23.36
CA GLY A 287 8.89 38.39 -24.28
C GLY A 287 9.94 39.46 -24.00
N SER A 288 9.48 40.67 -23.68
CA SER A 288 10.31 41.81 -23.28
C SER A 288 10.98 41.58 -21.93
N VAL A 289 10.25 40.98 -20.98
CA VAL A 289 10.82 40.53 -19.70
C VAL A 289 11.91 39.48 -19.95
N GLY A 290 11.66 38.49 -20.82
CA GLY A 290 12.61 37.44 -21.14
C GLY A 290 13.89 37.95 -21.83
N ALA A 291 13.79 39.01 -22.61
CA ALA A 291 14.94 39.69 -23.21
C ALA A 291 15.80 40.43 -22.15
N TRP A 292 15.18 40.90 -21.07
CA TRP A 292 15.82 41.60 -19.95
C TRP A 292 16.34 40.63 -18.87
N ALA A 293 15.67 39.50 -18.67
CA ALA A 293 15.96 38.55 -17.61
C ALA A 293 17.35 37.91 -17.75
N LEU A 294 17.92 37.51 -16.61
CA LEU A 294 19.21 36.82 -16.56
C LEU A 294 19.06 35.33 -16.85
N GLU A 295 20.15 34.70 -17.28
CA GLU A 295 20.20 33.24 -17.46
C GLU A 295 19.93 32.52 -16.12
N PRO A 296 18.97 31.58 -16.06
CA PRO A 296 18.71 30.77 -14.87
C PRO A 296 19.87 29.82 -14.54
N ASP A 297 19.93 29.39 -13.30
CA ASP A 297 20.93 28.44 -12.84
C ASP A 297 20.67 27.01 -13.34
N CYS A 298 21.75 26.23 -13.38
CA CYS A 298 21.74 24.78 -13.63
C CYS A 298 22.51 24.08 -12.51
N ALA A 299 22.37 22.76 -12.38
CA ALA A 299 23.13 21.98 -11.40
C ALA A 299 24.65 21.98 -11.67
N SER A 300 25.07 22.22 -12.91
CA SER A 300 26.47 22.34 -13.32
C SER A 300 26.69 23.48 -14.32
N ALA A 301 27.91 24.02 -14.34
CA ALA A 301 28.35 25.00 -15.34
C ALA A 301 28.57 24.40 -16.75
N THR A 302 28.71 23.08 -16.88
CA THR A 302 28.87 22.39 -18.17
C THR A 302 27.54 21.90 -18.72
N SER A 303 27.35 21.93 -20.05
CA SER A 303 26.15 21.39 -20.72
C SER A 303 24.80 21.95 -20.24
N LYS A 304 24.75 23.25 -19.89
CA LYS A 304 23.53 23.93 -19.44
C LYS A 304 22.38 23.76 -20.43
N GLY A 305 21.17 23.48 -19.93
CA GLY A 305 19.98 23.32 -20.74
C GLY A 305 19.90 22.01 -21.52
N SER A 306 20.74 21.02 -21.19
CA SER A 306 20.64 19.65 -21.71
C SER A 306 19.70 18.80 -20.85
N ALA A 307 19.27 17.64 -21.36
CA ALA A 307 18.42 16.71 -20.61
C ALA A 307 19.04 16.26 -19.27
N SER A 308 20.38 16.12 -19.21
CA SER A 308 21.11 15.77 -17.99
C SER A 308 21.41 16.95 -17.07
N ASN A 309 21.28 18.19 -17.56
CA ASN A 309 21.54 19.41 -16.79
C ASN A 309 20.56 20.52 -17.22
N PRO A 310 19.26 20.37 -16.91
CA PRO A 310 18.24 21.33 -17.31
C PRO A 310 18.37 22.65 -16.55
N TYR A 311 17.83 23.73 -17.12
CA TYR A 311 17.68 25.00 -16.42
C TYR A 311 16.65 24.86 -15.29
N LEU A 312 17.01 25.31 -14.11
CA LEU A 312 16.16 25.26 -12.92
C LEU A 312 15.30 26.52 -12.83
N ILE A 313 14.04 26.41 -13.22
CA ILE A 313 13.10 27.53 -13.36
C ILE A 313 12.42 27.77 -12.00
N ARG A 314 12.75 28.88 -11.35
CA ARG A 314 12.26 29.24 -10.02
C ARG A 314 11.31 30.43 -10.02
N SER A 315 11.39 31.26 -11.06
CA SER A 315 10.66 32.52 -11.19
C SER A 315 9.99 32.64 -12.56
N PRO A 316 8.97 33.50 -12.70
CA PRO A 316 8.37 33.76 -14.01
C PRO A 316 9.34 34.46 -14.96
N GLU A 317 10.34 35.20 -14.45
CA GLU A 317 11.43 35.76 -15.26
C GLU A 317 12.34 34.67 -15.83
N ASP A 318 12.65 33.61 -15.07
CA ASP A 318 13.41 32.46 -15.58
C ASP A 318 12.67 31.78 -16.73
N LEU A 319 11.35 31.60 -16.57
CA LEU A 319 10.49 31.00 -17.59
C LEU A 319 10.38 31.91 -18.82
N ALA A 320 10.31 33.22 -18.63
CA ALA A 320 10.31 34.21 -19.69
C ALA A 320 11.64 34.25 -20.45
N TRP A 321 12.78 34.18 -19.74
CA TRP A 321 14.10 34.04 -20.35
C TRP A 321 14.17 32.78 -21.21
N PHE A 322 13.70 31.65 -20.67
CA PHE A 322 13.65 30.37 -21.37
C PHE A 322 12.83 30.49 -22.66
N ALA A 323 11.63 31.09 -22.59
CA ALA A 323 10.78 31.36 -23.76
C ALA A 323 11.50 32.24 -24.80
N TYR A 324 12.16 33.31 -24.35
CA TYR A 324 12.91 34.21 -25.22
C TYR A 324 14.07 33.51 -25.94
N GLN A 325 14.80 32.61 -25.26
CA GLN A 325 15.88 31.85 -25.89
C GLN A 325 15.38 30.94 -27.03
N VAL A 326 14.22 30.30 -26.85
CA VAL A 326 13.60 29.49 -27.90
C VAL A 326 13.13 30.40 -29.04
N ASN A 327 12.33 31.41 -28.72
CA ASN A 327 11.64 32.25 -29.69
C ASN A 327 12.59 33.19 -30.47
N ALA A 328 13.44 33.95 -29.76
CA ALA A 328 14.33 34.93 -30.39
C ALA A 328 15.66 34.31 -30.83
N ASN A 329 16.25 33.43 -30.01
CA ASN A 329 17.61 32.91 -30.25
C ASN A 329 17.67 31.53 -30.90
N GLY A 330 16.53 30.85 -31.10
CA GLY A 330 16.48 29.57 -31.84
C GLY A 330 17.08 28.39 -31.06
N LYS A 331 17.15 28.48 -29.73
CA LYS A 331 17.61 27.38 -28.88
C LYS A 331 16.46 26.41 -28.61
N THR A 332 15.99 25.71 -29.63
CA THR A 332 14.77 24.88 -29.60
C THR A 332 14.85 23.64 -28.71
N GLY A 333 16.05 23.06 -28.55
CA GLY A 333 16.30 21.87 -27.73
C GLY A 333 16.54 22.12 -26.24
N LEU A 334 16.27 23.34 -25.74
CA LEU A 334 16.50 23.68 -24.33
C LEU A 334 15.67 22.82 -23.39
N CYS A 335 16.30 22.30 -22.34
CA CYS A 335 15.64 21.54 -21.29
C CYS A 335 15.48 22.38 -20.02
N GLY A 336 14.29 22.33 -19.43
CA GLY A 336 13.92 23.11 -18.24
C GLY A 336 13.20 22.24 -17.21
N LYS A 337 13.40 22.56 -15.93
CA LYS A 337 12.74 21.91 -14.80
C LYS A 337 12.16 22.96 -13.85
N LEU A 338 10.86 22.90 -13.58
CA LEU A 338 10.25 23.78 -12.58
C LEU A 338 10.69 23.38 -11.16
N MET A 339 10.95 24.39 -10.34
CA MET A 339 11.34 24.23 -8.94
C MET A 339 10.30 24.78 -7.97
N GLY A 340 9.18 25.31 -8.49
CA GLY A 340 8.05 25.83 -7.74
C GLY A 340 6.92 26.25 -8.69
N ASP A 341 5.75 26.57 -8.12
CA ASP A 341 4.63 27.12 -8.87
C ASP A 341 4.98 28.50 -9.45
N ILE A 342 4.61 28.76 -10.71
CA ILE A 342 4.98 29.99 -11.43
C ILE A 342 3.73 30.80 -11.78
N SER A 343 3.64 32.04 -11.30
CA SER A 343 2.59 33.00 -11.67
C SER A 343 3.00 33.84 -12.87
N LEU A 344 2.26 33.75 -13.97
CA LEU A 344 2.46 34.58 -15.17
C LEU A 344 1.59 35.85 -15.20
N PHE A 345 1.03 36.27 -14.06
CA PHE A 345 0.23 37.49 -13.98
C PHE A 345 1.03 38.75 -14.36
N GLY A 346 2.30 38.82 -13.94
CA GLY A 346 3.19 39.95 -14.24
C GLY A 346 2.85 41.22 -13.49
N GLY A 347 2.25 41.13 -12.29
CA GLY A 347 1.82 42.26 -11.45
C GLY A 347 2.89 43.35 -11.27
N LEU A 348 4.16 42.92 -11.20
CA LEU A 348 5.36 43.76 -11.17
C LEU A 348 5.45 44.74 -12.36
N TYR A 349 5.03 44.29 -13.54
CA TYR A 349 5.30 44.93 -14.81
C TYR A 349 4.07 45.63 -15.40
N VAL A 350 2.90 45.52 -14.76
CA VAL A 350 1.62 46.09 -15.22
C VAL A 350 1.20 47.33 -14.40
N GLY A 351 2.13 47.96 -13.68
CA GLY A 351 1.89 49.19 -12.90
C GLY A 351 1.07 48.95 -11.63
N SER A 352 0.17 49.88 -11.27
CA SER A 352 -0.67 49.83 -10.06
C SER A 352 -1.78 48.77 -10.07
N SER A 353 -1.75 47.82 -11.02
CA SER A 353 -2.77 46.78 -11.17
C SER A 353 -2.38 45.51 -10.43
N ALA A 354 -2.40 45.54 -9.10
CA ALA A 354 -2.23 44.34 -8.28
C ALA A 354 -3.31 43.29 -8.60
N TYR A 355 -2.98 42.01 -8.44
CA TYR A 355 -3.96 40.93 -8.63
C TYR A 355 -5.05 41.01 -7.54
N ASP A 356 -6.29 41.30 -7.94
CA ASP A 356 -7.47 41.23 -7.09
C ASP A 356 -8.35 40.06 -7.54
N SER A 357 -8.52 39.04 -6.69
CA SER A 357 -9.37 37.89 -6.98
C SER A 357 -10.87 38.22 -7.08
N ASN A 358 -11.30 39.39 -6.61
CA ASN A 358 -12.69 39.85 -6.71
C ASN A 358 -12.98 40.58 -8.03
N ASP A 359 -11.94 40.95 -8.79
CA ASP A 359 -12.07 41.53 -10.12
C ASP A 359 -12.14 40.40 -11.16
N TYR A 360 -13.31 40.18 -11.73
CA TYR A 360 -13.54 39.10 -12.70
C TYR A 360 -12.82 39.33 -14.03
N GLU A 361 -12.43 40.57 -14.35
CA GLU A 361 -11.63 40.93 -15.53
C GLU A 361 -10.13 41.00 -15.21
N ILE A 362 -9.71 40.63 -13.98
CA ILE A 362 -8.31 40.78 -13.54
C ILE A 362 -7.33 40.11 -14.51
N MET A 363 -7.72 38.97 -15.08
CA MET A 363 -6.90 38.23 -16.02
C MET A 363 -6.64 38.99 -17.33
N ALA A 364 -7.52 39.90 -17.76
CA ALA A 364 -7.28 40.76 -18.92
C ALA A 364 -6.17 41.79 -18.67
N LYS A 365 -5.91 42.14 -17.40
CA LYS A 365 -4.83 43.04 -16.97
C LYS A 365 -3.49 42.33 -16.79
N ALA A 366 -3.45 41.00 -16.84
CA ALA A 366 -2.21 40.25 -16.76
C ALA A 366 -1.27 40.60 -17.94
N LEU A 367 0.03 40.57 -17.66
CA LEU A 367 1.05 40.76 -18.69
C LEU A 367 0.94 39.66 -19.74
N GLN A 368 0.95 40.04 -21.02
CA GLN A 368 0.75 39.10 -22.12
C GLN A 368 1.90 38.09 -22.20
N TRP A 369 1.56 36.81 -22.11
CA TRP A 369 2.46 35.69 -22.34
C TRP A 369 2.75 35.53 -23.83
N VAL A 370 4.02 35.30 -24.16
CA VAL A 370 4.45 34.94 -25.51
C VAL A 370 4.73 33.43 -25.50
N PRO A 371 3.91 32.60 -26.18
CA PRO A 371 4.05 31.15 -26.13
C PRO A 371 5.45 30.65 -26.52
N ILE A 372 5.92 29.60 -25.85
CA ILE A 372 7.23 29.00 -26.14
C ILE A 372 7.15 28.20 -27.44
N GLY A 373 8.01 28.53 -28.38
CA GLY A 373 8.06 27.90 -29.69
C GLY A 373 7.01 28.44 -30.65
N SER A 374 7.38 28.51 -31.93
CA SER A 374 6.48 28.90 -33.02
C SER A 374 6.69 28.00 -34.21
N ASP A 375 5.74 28.03 -35.15
CA ASP A 375 5.83 27.26 -36.39
C ASP A 375 6.80 27.87 -37.42
N THR A 376 7.51 28.93 -37.05
CA THR A 376 8.63 29.46 -37.84
C THR A 376 9.74 28.42 -37.87
N ASP A 377 10.33 28.20 -39.05
CA ASP A 377 11.36 27.19 -39.23
C ASP A 377 12.56 27.44 -38.28
N GLY A 378 13.01 26.38 -37.61
CA GLY A 378 14.04 26.46 -36.56
C GLY A 378 13.60 27.11 -35.24
N LYS A 379 12.30 27.28 -34.99
CA LYS A 379 11.74 27.89 -33.76
C LYS A 379 10.70 27.03 -33.02
N ARG A 380 10.38 25.83 -33.51
CA ARG A 380 9.50 24.90 -32.79
C ARG A 380 10.20 24.40 -31.53
N TYR A 381 9.49 24.26 -30.42
CA TYR A 381 10.13 23.74 -29.21
C TYR A 381 10.36 22.23 -29.32
N GLU A 382 11.58 21.78 -29.05
CA GLU A 382 12.01 20.39 -29.25
C GLU A 382 12.62 19.73 -28.00
N GLY A 383 12.77 20.46 -26.89
CA GLY A 383 13.45 20.00 -25.68
C GLY A 383 12.61 19.18 -24.70
N ILE A 384 13.14 19.03 -23.48
CA ILE A 384 12.46 18.38 -22.34
C ILE A 384 12.08 19.43 -21.29
N PHE A 385 10.79 19.56 -21.02
CA PHE A 385 10.25 20.40 -19.97
C PHE A 385 9.59 19.54 -18.89
N ASP A 386 10.22 19.46 -17.72
CA ASP A 386 9.70 18.75 -16.53
C ASP A 386 9.09 19.77 -15.56
N GLY A 387 7.77 19.76 -15.43
CA GLY A 387 7.09 20.59 -14.45
C GLY A 387 7.31 20.17 -13.01
N ASN A 388 7.88 18.98 -12.76
CA ASN A 388 8.19 18.49 -11.42
C ASN A 388 6.99 18.49 -10.44
N GLY A 389 5.77 18.40 -10.96
CA GLY A 389 4.51 18.43 -10.21
C GLY A 389 3.97 19.84 -9.96
N PHE A 390 4.69 20.87 -10.38
CA PHE A 390 4.31 22.27 -10.18
C PHE A 390 3.39 22.81 -11.27
N THR A 391 2.63 23.83 -10.87
CA THR A 391 1.61 24.47 -11.70
C THR A 391 2.08 25.85 -12.17
N ILE A 392 1.87 26.14 -13.44
CA ILE A 392 1.94 27.49 -13.99
C ILE A 392 0.52 28.09 -13.97
N TYR A 393 0.39 29.31 -13.48
CA TYR A 393 -0.93 29.91 -13.24
C TYR A 393 -1.01 31.40 -13.56
N LYS A 394 -2.23 31.92 -13.70
CA LYS A 394 -2.50 33.32 -14.08
C LYS A 394 -1.85 33.73 -15.40
N MET A 395 -1.84 32.82 -16.37
CA MET A 395 -1.31 33.07 -17.70
C MET A 395 -2.36 33.75 -18.59
N ARG A 396 -2.00 34.86 -19.23
CA ARG A 396 -2.79 35.45 -20.32
C ARG A 396 -2.03 35.30 -21.63
N ALA A 397 -2.49 34.46 -22.55
CA ALA A 397 -1.91 34.33 -23.88
C ALA A 397 -2.93 34.80 -24.93
N ALA A 398 -2.55 35.78 -25.75
CA ALA A 398 -3.43 36.39 -26.73
C ALA A 398 -2.75 36.48 -28.10
N GLY A 399 -3.46 36.09 -29.16
CA GLY A 399 -2.88 36.09 -30.50
C GLY A 399 -3.82 35.60 -31.60
N ALA A 400 -3.30 35.59 -32.83
CA ALA A 400 -4.03 35.07 -33.98
C ALA A 400 -4.15 33.54 -33.88
N GLU A 401 -3.06 32.80 -33.68
CA GLU A 401 -3.11 31.32 -33.70
C GLU A 401 -2.14 30.70 -32.70
N LYS A 402 -2.35 29.41 -32.36
CA LYS A 402 -1.40 28.54 -31.64
C LYS A 402 -1.04 29.09 -30.26
N GLN A 403 -2.05 29.26 -29.40
CA GLN A 403 -1.88 29.81 -28.06
C GLN A 403 -1.88 28.72 -26.98
N GLY A 404 -1.01 28.89 -25.99
CA GLY A 404 -0.81 28.01 -24.84
C GLY A 404 0.43 28.43 -24.05
N LEU A 405 0.87 27.62 -23.09
CA LEU A 405 2.21 27.79 -22.51
C LEU A 405 3.27 27.68 -23.61
N PHE A 406 3.12 26.65 -24.44
CA PHE A 406 3.85 26.46 -25.69
C PHE A 406 2.96 26.85 -26.89
N GLY A 407 3.55 27.48 -27.89
CA GLY A 407 2.85 27.80 -29.13
C GLY A 407 2.85 26.60 -30.06
N THR A 408 4.04 26.22 -30.53
CA THR A 408 4.24 25.03 -31.37
C THR A 408 5.37 24.16 -30.84
N ILE A 409 5.10 22.87 -30.68
CA ILE A 409 6.05 21.86 -30.23
C ILE A 409 6.20 20.76 -31.28
N GLY A 410 7.35 20.10 -31.30
CA GLY A 410 7.66 19.01 -32.23
C GLY A 410 8.76 19.39 -33.21
N GLY A 411 9.71 18.47 -33.39
CA GLY A 411 10.87 18.69 -34.24
C GLY A 411 10.63 18.31 -35.69
N SER A 412 11.33 19.00 -36.59
CA SER A 412 11.30 18.70 -38.03
C SER A 412 12.17 17.49 -38.42
N THR A 413 12.94 16.92 -37.48
CA THR A 413 13.79 15.75 -37.71
C THR A 413 13.35 14.55 -36.87
N SER A 414 13.42 13.36 -37.44
CA SER A 414 12.98 12.10 -36.81
C SER A 414 13.84 11.65 -35.62
N GLY A 415 14.95 12.33 -35.33
CA GLY A 415 15.88 11.99 -34.23
C GLY A 415 15.65 12.77 -32.93
N THR A 416 14.93 13.90 -32.96
CA THR A 416 14.67 14.69 -31.76
C THR A 416 13.48 14.14 -30.99
N ARG A 417 13.55 14.15 -29.65
CA ARG A 417 12.45 13.75 -28.77
C ARG A 417 12.01 14.94 -27.91
N THR A 418 10.79 15.41 -28.12
CA THR A 418 10.19 16.48 -27.34
C THR A 418 9.37 15.89 -26.20
N VAL A 419 9.60 16.33 -24.97
CA VAL A 419 8.87 15.83 -23.79
C VAL A 419 8.38 17.01 -22.97
N ILE A 420 7.08 17.08 -22.72
CA ILE A 420 6.50 17.96 -21.71
C ILE A 420 5.84 17.06 -20.68
N THR A 421 6.25 17.15 -19.42
CA THR A 421 5.74 16.25 -18.40
C THR A 421 5.48 16.92 -17.07
N ASN A 422 4.54 16.36 -16.30
CA ASN A 422 4.38 16.63 -14.87
C ASN A 422 4.14 18.11 -14.54
N THR A 423 3.32 18.80 -15.33
CA THR A 423 2.99 20.23 -15.12
C THR A 423 1.50 20.51 -15.23
N GLY A 424 1.00 21.41 -14.40
CA GLY A 424 -0.37 21.91 -14.47
C GLY A 424 -0.45 23.32 -15.06
N ILE A 425 -1.56 23.64 -15.71
CA ILE A 425 -1.97 25.01 -16.02
C ILE A 425 -3.25 25.31 -15.24
N SER A 426 -3.26 26.40 -14.47
CA SER A 426 -4.42 26.85 -13.71
C SER A 426 -4.72 28.33 -13.93
N THR A 427 -5.97 28.75 -13.74
CA THR A 427 -6.41 30.16 -13.85
C THR A 427 -5.78 30.88 -15.05
N SER A 428 -6.24 30.61 -16.26
CA SER A 428 -5.63 31.15 -17.48
C SER A 428 -6.66 31.82 -18.36
N LEU A 429 -6.23 32.82 -19.13
CA LEU A 429 -7.02 33.50 -20.14
C LEU A 429 -6.32 33.32 -21.49
N LEU A 430 -6.77 32.33 -22.27
CA LEU A 430 -6.38 32.20 -23.66
C LEU A 430 -7.35 33.04 -24.51
N GLN A 431 -6.83 33.91 -25.36
CA GLN A 431 -7.60 34.75 -26.28
C GLN A 431 -7.09 34.52 -27.70
N VAL A 432 -7.69 33.56 -28.39
CA VAL A 432 -7.32 33.22 -29.77
C VAL A 432 -8.39 33.72 -30.73
N THR A 433 -7.97 34.44 -31.77
CA THR A 433 -8.86 35.02 -32.79
C THR A 433 -8.93 34.19 -34.08
N GLY A 434 -7.87 33.44 -34.39
CA GLY A 434 -7.73 32.43 -35.45
C GLY A 434 -7.70 31.01 -34.87
N GLN A 435 -6.82 30.11 -35.32
CA GLN A 435 -6.88 28.67 -34.98
C GLN A 435 -5.94 28.23 -33.83
N TYR A 436 -6.28 27.11 -33.16
CA TYR A 436 -5.48 26.40 -32.14
C TYR A 436 -5.31 27.08 -30.77
N ALA A 437 -5.95 26.51 -29.74
CA ALA A 437 -5.67 26.85 -28.35
C ALA A 437 -5.62 25.61 -27.45
N GLY A 438 -4.57 25.52 -26.64
CA GLY A 438 -4.51 24.53 -25.55
C GLY A 438 -3.75 25.06 -24.36
N GLY A 439 -4.10 24.59 -23.16
CA GLY A 439 -3.46 25.07 -21.93
C GLY A 439 -1.95 24.86 -21.94
N ILE A 440 -1.52 23.65 -22.32
CA ILE A 440 -0.09 23.28 -22.42
C ILE A 440 0.48 23.71 -23.77
N ALA A 441 -0.12 23.28 -24.87
CA ALA A 441 0.37 23.60 -26.21
C ALA A 441 -0.78 24.06 -27.12
N GLY A 442 -0.54 25.11 -27.90
CA GLY A 442 -1.44 25.48 -28.99
C GLY A 442 -1.47 24.39 -30.05
N TYR A 443 -0.29 23.98 -30.53
CA TYR A 443 -0.15 23.12 -31.69
C TYR A 443 1.01 22.14 -31.59
N VAL A 444 0.83 20.94 -32.11
CA VAL A 444 1.89 19.95 -32.29
C VAL A 444 2.17 19.76 -33.78
N ASN A 445 3.42 19.98 -34.18
CA ASN A 445 3.88 19.83 -35.56
C ASN A 445 5.28 19.21 -35.59
N GLY A 446 5.35 17.89 -35.75
CA GLY A 446 6.61 17.14 -35.79
C GLY A 446 6.56 15.78 -35.10
N ASN A 447 7.67 15.05 -35.17
CA ASN A 447 7.74 13.64 -34.76
C ASN A 447 8.19 13.46 -33.29
N ASN A 448 7.88 12.30 -32.71
CA ASN A 448 8.34 11.84 -31.39
C ASN A 448 8.06 12.80 -30.22
N VAL A 449 6.83 13.31 -30.17
CA VAL A 449 6.36 14.19 -29.08
C VAL A 449 5.67 13.36 -28.00
N THR A 450 6.07 13.54 -26.75
CA THR A 450 5.38 12.98 -25.57
C THR A 450 4.90 14.10 -24.67
N ILE A 451 3.59 14.15 -24.40
CA ILE A 451 3.02 14.96 -23.32
C ILE A 451 2.46 14.03 -22.27
N SER A 452 2.94 14.13 -21.03
CA SER A 452 2.54 13.21 -19.97
C SER A 452 2.28 13.83 -18.62
N LEU A 453 1.30 13.32 -17.87
CA LEU A 453 0.98 13.80 -16.51
C LEU A 453 0.74 15.32 -16.46
N CYS A 454 0.20 15.89 -17.54
CA CYS A 454 -0.12 17.30 -17.64
C CYS A 454 -1.61 17.54 -17.37
N GLN A 455 -1.92 18.64 -16.68
CA GLN A 455 -3.31 18.94 -16.33
C GLN A 455 -3.71 20.36 -16.69
N ASN A 456 -4.93 20.52 -17.21
CA ASN A 456 -5.60 21.80 -17.27
C ASN A 456 -6.62 21.90 -16.15
N THR A 457 -6.56 23.00 -15.41
CA THR A 457 -7.50 23.34 -14.34
C THR A 457 -8.10 24.74 -14.50
N GLY A 458 -7.62 25.50 -15.50
CA GLY A 458 -8.14 26.81 -15.86
C GLY A 458 -9.22 26.72 -16.94
N SER A 459 -10.14 27.69 -16.96
CA SER A 459 -11.13 27.78 -18.03
C SER A 459 -10.50 28.33 -19.32
N LEU A 460 -10.86 27.77 -20.47
CA LEU A 460 -10.35 28.20 -21.78
C LEU A 460 -11.51 28.82 -22.61
N SER A 461 -11.24 29.96 -23.23
CA SER A 461 -12.17 30.69 -24.11
C SER A 461 -11.42 31.31 -25.32
N GLY A 462 -12.11 32.01 -26.24
CA GLY A 462 -11.57 32.43 -27.57
C GLY A 462 -12.52 32.08 -28.72
N SER A 463 -12.18 32.25 -30.00
CA SER A 463 -13.11 32.04 -31.15
C SER A 463 -12.62 31.09 -32.27
N GLY A 464 -11.52 30.36 -32.08
CA GLY A 464 -10.90 29.54 -33.12
C GLY A 464 -11.52 28.17 -33.44
N ALA A 465 -10.97 27.45 -34.41
CA ALA A 465 -11.53 26.16 -34.83
C ALA A 465 -11.18 24.98 -33.90
N TYR A 466 -9.98 24.95 -33.30
CA TYR A 466 -9.45 23.78 -32.56
C TYR A 466 -9.08 24.13 -31.12
N TYR A 467 -9.69 23.45 -30.14
CA TYR A 467 -9.52 23.70 -28.71
C TYR A 467 -9.40 22.40 -27.91
N GLY A 468 -8.31 22.25 -27.15
CA GLY A 468 -8.16 21.18 -26.17
C GLY A 468 -7.68 21.69 -24.84
N GLY A 469 -8.04 21.04 -23.73
CA GLY A 469 -7.53 21.43 -22.42
C GLY A 469 -6.00 21.39 -22.36
N ILE A 470 -5.39 20.42 -23.04
CA ILE A 470 -3.94 20.22 -23.06
C ILE A 470 -3.35 20.72 -24.39
N ILE A 471 -3.87 20.22 -25.52
CA ILE A 471 -3.38 20.56 -26.87
C ILE A 471 -4.52 21.11 -27.72
N GLY A 472 -4.31 22.24 -28.41
CA GLY A 472 -5.28 22.76 -29.38
C GLY A 472 -5.47 21.87 -30.59
N GLY A 473 -4.42 21.60 -31.36
CA GLY A 473 -4.46 20.70 -32.51
C GLY A 473 -3.12 20.02 -32.79
N ALA A 474 -3.14 19.00 -33.63
CA ALA A 474 -1.94 18.28 -34.06
C ALA A 474 -1.97 17.98 -35.56
N ASP A 475 -0.81 18.08 -36.20
CA ASP A 475 -0.63 17.89 -37.63
C ASP A 475 0.77 17.33 -37.95
N ALA A 476 0.88 16.58 -39.06
CA ALA A 476 2.12 16.02 -39.57
C ALA A 476 2.99 15.32 -38.49
N VAL A 477 2.35 14.59 -37.56
CA VAL A 477 3.03 13.91 -36.46
C VAL A 477 3.19 12.41 -36.71
N GLU A 478 4.39 11.92 -36.41
CA GLU A 478 4.70 10.50 -36.27
C GLU A 478 5.05 10.21 -34.80
N ASN A 479 4.34 9.27 -34.16
CA ASN A 479 4.54 8.87 -32.76
C ASN A 479 4.21 9.95 -31.70
N LEU A 480 3.10 10.69 -31.88
CA LEU A 480 2.57 11.53 -30.81
C LEU A 480 1.98 10.66 -29.68
N VAL A 481 2.43 10.88 -28.45
CA VAL A 481 1.90 10.23 -27.24
C VAL A 481 1.39 11.26 -26.26
N ILE A 482 0.11 11.17 -25.90
CA ILE A 482 -0.52 11.96 -24.83
C ILE A 482 -0.94 10.96 -23.75
N ASP A 483 -0.27 10.98 -22.60
CA ASP A 483 -0.39 9.91 -21.59
C ASP A 483 -0.61 10.46 -20.19
N GLY A 484 -1.69 10.06 -19.51
CA GLY A 484 -1.91 10.53 -18.13
C GLY A 484 -2.31 12.01 -18.05
N CYS A 485 -2.83 12.59 -19.14
CA CYS A 485 -3.18 14.01 -19.17
C CYS A 485 -4.66 14.24 -18.86
N GLY A 486 -4.98 15.38 -18.25
CA GLY A 486 -6.31 15.58 -17.69
C GLY A 486 -6.86 16.99 -17.77
N ASN A 487 -8.17 17.10 -17.90
CA ASN A 487 -8.88 18.36 -17.68
C ASN A 487 -9.73 18.24 -16.42
N SER A 488 -9.43 19.06 -15.41
CA SER A 488 -10.09 18.98 -14.11
C SER A 488 -11.49 19.58 -14.15
N ALA A 489 -12.24 19.42 -13.05
CA ALA A 489 -13.61 19.93 -12.95
C ALA A 489 -13.69 21.47 -13.08
N ALA A 490 -12.61 22.20 -12.76
CA ALA A 490 -12.53 23.65 -12.92
C ALA A 490 -12.12 24.09 -14.35
N GLY A 491 -11.59 23.16 -15.16
CA GLY A 491 -11.10 23.40 -16.50
C GLY A 491 -12.21 23.52 -17.55
N ASN A 492 -13.12 24.49 -17.43
CA ASN A 492 -14.23 24.61 -18.37
C ASN A 492 -13.74 25.13 -19.73
N ILE A 493 -14.09 24.41 -20.80
CA ILE A 493 -13.85 24.81 -22.19
C ILE A 493 -15.20 25.17 -22.79
N SER A 494 -15.42 26.43 -23.16
CA SER A 494 -16.70 26.84 -23.71
C SER A 494 -16.62 27.98 -24.72
N ASN A 495 -17.00 27.71 -25.97
CA ASN A 495 -17.44 28.72 -26.94
C ASN A 495 -18.26 28.08 -28.07
N GLY A 496 -19.34 28.75 -28.50
CA GLY A 496 -20.20 28.26 -29.59
C GLY A 496 -19.60 28.36 -31.00
N SER A 497 -18.37 28.85 -31.17
CA SER A 497 -17.71 29.02 -32.48
C SER A 497 -16.76 27.88 -32.84
N TYR A 498 -16.41 27.01 -31.88
CA TYR A 498 -15.34 26.02 -32.04
C TYR A 498 -15.76 24.78 -32.82
N GLU A 499 -15.01 24.38 -33.84
CA GLU A 499 -15.38 23.26 -34.73
C GLU A 499 -14.84 21.90 -34.32
N TYR A 500 -13.77 21.87 -33.51
CA TYR A 500 -13.11 20.68 -32.98
C TYR A 500 -12.69 20.94 -31.55
N VAL A 501 -13.39 20.33 -30.59
CA VAL A 501 -13.17 20.59 -29.16
C VAL A 501 -13.01 19.29 -28.38
N GLY A 502 -11.94 19.18 -27.61
CA GLY A 502 -11.72 18.07 -26.69
C GLY A 502 -11.42 18.54 -25.28
N GLY A 503 -11.71 17.72 -24.27
CA GLY A 503 -11.18 17.97 -22.93
C GLY A 503 -9.64 17.91 -22.89
N VAL A 504 -9.01 17.11 -23.76
CA VAL A 504 -7.55 16.94 -23.81
C VAL A 504 -6.96 17.49 -25.12
N LEU A 505 -7.45 17.02 -26.27
CA LEU A 505 -6.98 17.42 -27.60
C LEU A 505 -8.13 17.99 -28.44
N GLY A 506 -7.97 19.15 -29.10
CA GLY A 506 -9.04 19.65 -29.99
C GLY A 506 -9.30 18.73 -31.18
N GLY A 507 -8.27 18.33 -31.92
CA GLY A 507 -8.38 17.34 -33.00
C GLY A 507 -7.11 17.29 -33.86
N PHE A 508 -7.19 16.50 -34.93
CA PHE A 508 -6.13 16.37 -35.93
C PHE A 508 -6.51 17.12 -37.21
N GLU A 509 -5.54 17.77 -37.87
CA GLU A 509 -5.71 18.32 -39.22
C GLU A 509 -5.49 17.26 -40.31
N ASP A 510 -4.33 16.57 -40.29
CA ASP A 510 -3.97 15.57 -41.30
C ASP A 510 -4.39 14.14 -40.91
N VAL A 511 -4.90 13.44 -41.94
CA VAL A 511 -5.33 12.04 -41.96
C VAL A 511 -4.18 11.01 -41.96
N THR A 512 -2.92 11.41 -42.05
CA THR A 512 -1.77 10.47 -41.92
C THR A 512 -1.18 10.39 -40.51
N THR A 513 -1.72 11.14 -39.56
CA THR A 513 -1.23 11.23 -38.18
C THR A 513 -1.33 9.90 -37.41
N ALA A 514 -0.18 9.41 -36.91
CA ALA A 514 -0.12 8.29 -35.97
C ALA A 514 0.03 8.80 -34.52
N ALA A 515 -1.02 8.64 -33.70
CA ALA A 515 -1.10 9.21 -32.35
C ALA A 515 -1.74 8.25 -31.35
N THR A 516 -1.24 8.24 -30.12
CA THR A 516 -1.81 7.51 -28.99
C THR A 516 -2.18 8.48 -27.88
N ILE A 517 -3.48 8.61 -27.63
CA ILE A 517 -4.07 9.30 -26.47
C ILE A 517 -4.45 8.22 -25.48
N ARG A 518 -3.83 8.18 -24.31
CA ARG A 518 -4.11 7.14 -23.32
C ARG A 518 -4.06 7.64 -21.89
N ASN A 519 -4.70 6.91 -20.98
CA ASN A 519 -4.73 7.28 -19.57
C ASN A 519 -5.20 8.72 -19.34
N CYS A 520 -6.08 9.22 -20.21
CA CYS A 520 -6.51 10.61 -20.20
C CYS A 520 -7.90 10.77 -19.58
N TYR A 521 -8.17 11.92 -19.00
CA TYR A 521 -9.50 12.18 -18.43
C TYR A 521 -10.03 13.59 -18.68
N ASN A 522 -11.36 13.71 -18.60
CA ASN A 522 -12.04 15.00 -18.52
C ASN A 522 -13.13 14.99 -17.44
N LEU A 523 -13.01 15.91 -16.48
CA LEU A 523 -14.01 16.20 -15.45
C LEU A 523 -14.74 17.53 -15.72
N GLY A 524 -14.12 18.45 -16.46
CA GLY A 524 -14.64 19.79 -16.75
C GLY A 524 -15.70 19.82 -17.85
N LYS A 525 -16.44 20.93 -17.94
CA LYS A 525 -17.39 21.13 -19.05
C LYS A 525 -16.63 21.35 -20.36
N VAL A 526 -17.09 20.73 -21.45
CA VAL A 526 -16.58 20.92 -22.81
C VAL A 526 -17.74 21.34 -23.73
N ALA A 527 -17.64 22.50 -24.35
CA ALA A 527 -18.69 23.05 -25.22
C ALA A 527 -18.14 23.69 -26.49
N GLY A 528 -18.69 23.29 -27.64
CA GLY A 528 -18.29 23.73 -28.99
C GLY A 528 -19.47 23.82 -29.97
N LYS A 529 -19.18 24.23 -31.21
CA LYS A 529 -20.12 24.25 -32.36
C LYS A 529 -20.33 22.85 -32.93
N ALA A 530 -19.23 22.16 -33.26
CA ALA A 530 -19.19 20.86 -33.90
C ALA A 530 -18.05 19.98 -33.34
N ASN A 531 -18.08 18.67 -33.59
CA ASN A 531 -17.07 17.66 -33.23
C ASN A 531 -16.50 17.86 -31.81
N VAL A 532 -17.36 17.67 -30.80
CA VAL A 532 -17.04 17.96 -29.40
C VAL A 532 -16.90 16.64 -28.64
N GLY A 533 -15.71 16.28 -28.20
CA GLY A 533 -15.49 15.07 -27.40
C GLY A 533 -15.03 15.39 -25.98
N GLY A 534 -15.33 14.49 -25.04
CA GLY A 534 -14.80 14.63 -23.68
C GLY A 534 -13.27 14.48 -23.64
N ILE A 535 -12.67 13.68 -24.51
CA ILE A 535 -11.20 13.54 -24.61
C ILE A 535 -10.66 14.26 -25.84
N THR A 536 -11.15 13.95 -27.03
CA THR A 536 -10.72 14.61 -28.28
C THR A 536 -11.89 15.03 -29.15
N GLY A 537 -11.80 16.15 -29.86
CA GLY A 537 -12.86 16.56 -30.79
C GLY A 537 -12.96 15.65 -32.02
N SER A 538 -11.83 15.17 -32.55
CA SER A 538 -11.79 14.27 -33.71
C SER A 538 -10.63 13.26 -33.63
N ALA A 539 -10.91 12.02 -34.02
CA ALA A 539 -9.95 10.95 -34.28
C ALA A 539 -10.56 9.97 -35.30
N THR A 540 -10.32 10.18 -36.60
CA THR A 540 -10.99 9.45 -37.70
C THR A 540 -10.14 8.37 -38.36
N GLN A 541 -8.85 8.30 -38.05
CA GLN A 541 -7.91 7.41 -38.75
C GLN A 541 -7.53 6.21 -37.89
N ALA A 542 -7.38 5.02 -38.49
CA ALA A 542 -7.08 3.80 -37.74
C ALA A 542 -5.81 3.88 -36.86
N ALA A 543 -4.83 4.71 -37.24
CA ALA A 543 -3.59 4.93 -36.48
C ALA A 543 -3.74 5.90 -35.27
N GLN A 544 -4.89 6.56 -35.12
CA GLN A 544 -5.21 7.45 -34.00
C GLN A 544 -5.95 6.64 -32.94
N LYS A 545 -5.29 6.34 -31.82
CA LYS A 545 -5.83 5.48 -30.76
C LYS A 545 -6.13 6.28 -29.50
N ILE A 546 -7.31 6.07 -28.93
CA ILE A 546 -7.77 6.57 -27.65
C ILE A 546 -8.01 5.37 -26.76
N THR A 547 -7.17 5.18 -25.74
CA THR A 547 -7.23 3.99 -24.88
C THR A 547 -7.27 4.33 -23.40
N ALA A 548 -7.89 3.47 -22.59
CA ALA A 548 -7.83 3.56 -21.13
C ALA A 548 -8.14 4.98 -20.60
N SER A 549 -9.16 5.65 -21.14
CA SER A 549 -9.46 7.07 -20.87
C SER A 549 -10.92 7.26 -20.47
N TYR A 550 -11.26 8.34 -19.76
CA TYR A 550 -12.65 8.55 -19.36
C TYR A 550 -13.14 10.00 -19.34
N ASN A 551 -14.44 10.17 -19.49
CA ASN A 551 -15.11 11.46 -19.34
C ASN A 551 -16.21 11.42 -18.26
N ALA A 552 -16.11 12.30 -17.27
CA ALA A 552 -17.17 12.60 -16.30
C ALA A 552 -17.68 14.06 -16.39
N GLY A 553 -17.13 14.85 -17.32
CA GLY A 553 -17.59 16.19 -17.64
C GLY A 553 -18.79 16.21 -18.59
N THR A 554 -19.54 17.32 -18.59
CA THR A 554 -20.62 17.55 -19.56
C THR A 554 -20.05 18.02 -20.90
N VAL A 555 -20.45 17.37 -22.00
CA VAL A 555 -20.01 17.69 -23.35
C VAL A 555 -21.22 18.17 -24.19
N SER A 556 -21.09 19.29 -24.90
CA SER A 556 -22.20 19.91 -25.65
C SER A 556 -21.78 20.56 -26.98
N GLY A 557 -22.61 20.44 -28.01
CA GLY A 557 -22.34 20.89 -29.38
C GLY A 557 -22.92 19.92 -30.41
N THR A 558 -22.74 20.20 -31.71
CA THR A 558 -23.11 19.27 -32.78
C THR A 558 -22.11 18.10 -32.81
N GLY A 559 -22.57 16.86 -32.77
CA GLY A 559 -21.67 15.69 -32.69
C GLY A 559 -20.98 15.58 -31.32
N ALA A 560 -21.62 16.02 -30.24
CA ALA A 560 -21.08 15.87 -28.89
C ALA A 560 -21.05 14.40 -28.43
N ALA A 561 -19.91 13.95 -27.92
CA ALA A 561 -19.74 12.58 -27.42
C ALA A 561 -18.84 12.52 -26.18
N GLY A 562 -19.01 11.48 -25.37
CA GLY A 562 -18.26 11.28 -24.13
C GLY A 562 -16.75 11.18 -24.33
N ILE A 563 -16.25 10.55 -25.41
CA ILE A 563 -14.82 10.38 -25.66
C ILE A 563 -14.37 11.15 -26.89
N THR A 564 -14.96 10.89 -28.06
CA THR A 564 -14.56 11.50 -29.33
C THR A 564 -15.74 12.07 -30.12
N GLY A 565 -15.68 13.36 -30.45
CA GLY A 565 -16.76 14.03 -31.19
C GLY A 565 -16.94 13.52 -32.62
N ALA A 566 -15.85 13.07 -33.25
CA ALA A 566 -15.85 12.35 -34.51
C ALA A 566 -14.83 11.20 -34.45
N GLY A 567 -15.26 9.96 -34.68
CA GLY A 567 -14.38 8.81 -34.71
C GLY A 567 -15.08 7.49 -35.00
N THR A 568 -14.34 6.40 -34.89
CA THR A 568 -14.82 5.02 -35.16
C THR A 568 -14.48 4.07 -34.02
N GLN A 569 -15.05 2.86 -34.03
CA GLN A 569 -14.75 1.81 -33.05
C GLN A 569 -13.27 1.42 -33.01
N GLU A 570 -12.54 1.54 -34.13
CA GLU A 570 -11.10 1.23 -34.17
C GLU A 570 -10.26 2.24 -33.38
N ASN A 571 -10.81 3.44 -33.12
CA ASN A 571 -10.13 4.51 -32.43
C ASN A 571 -10.27 4.41 -30.91
N VAL A 572 -11.36 3.83 -30.39
CA VAL A 572 -11.70 3.88 -28.97
C VAL A 572 -11.66 2.48 -28.37
N THR A 573 -10.81 2.26 -27.36
CA THR A 573 -10.71 0.98 -26.65
C THR A 573 -10.56 1.21 -25.15
N ASP A 574 -11.22 0.41 -24.31
CA ASP A 574 -11.15 0.51 -22.84
C ASP A 574 -11.44 1.92 -22.28
N CYS A 575 -12.33 2.66 -22.94
CA CYS A 575 -12.72 4.00 -22.51
C CYS A 575 -14.09 4.01 -21.84
N TYR A 576 -14.31 4.97 -20.93
CA TYR A 576 -15.54 5.08 -20.16
C TYR A 576 -16.14 6.48 -20.17
N TYR A 577 -17.45 6.58 -20.04
CA TYR A 577 -18.12 7.85 -19.77
C TYR A 577 -19.08 7.72 -18.58
N GLU A 578 -19.27 8.81 -17.83
CA GLU A 578 -20.25 8.84 -16.77
C GLU A 578 -21.68 8.95 -17.35
N THR A 579 -22.50 7.95 -17.06
CA THR A 579 -23.93 7.95 -17.39
C THR A 579 -24.64 9.15 -16.74
N GLY A 580 -25.50 9.82 -17.50
CA GLY A 580 -26.13 11.08 -17.09
C GLY A 580 -25.34 12.34 -17.44
N LYS A 581 -24.10 12.20 -17.98
CA LYS A 581 -23.35 13.30 -18.62
C LYS A 581 -23.58 13.27 -20.13
N THR A 582 -22.57 12.94 -20.93
CA THR A 582 -22.68 12.80 -22.39
C THR A 582 -22.27 11.39 -22.79
N ALA A 583 -23.16 10.70 -23.51
CA ALA A 583 -22.91 9.35 -23.99
C ALA A 583 -21.89 9.33 -25.13
N ASP A 584 -21.27 8.18 -25.35
CA ASP A 584 -20.39 7.92 -26.49
C ASP A 584 -20.78 6.58 -27.11
N THR A 585 -20.72 6.49 -28.44
CA THR A 585 -21.12 5.28 -29.18
C THR A 585 -20.14 4.12 -28.99
N TYR A 586 -18.86 4.39 -28.76
CA TYR A 586 -17.78 3.40 -28.78
C TYR A 586 -17.15 3.14 -27.40
N ALA A 587 -17.52 3.92 -26.39
CA ALA A 587 -17.06 3.76 -25.01
C ALA A 587 -18.13 3.16 -24.10
N THR A 588 -17.71 2.68 -22.92
CA THR A 588 -18.63 2.04 -21.97
C THR A 588 -19.19 3.06 -20.97
N GLY A 589 -20.52 3.17 -20.89
CA GLY A 589 -21.20 4.01 -19.90
C GLY A 589 -21.17 3.41 -18.50
N LEU A 590 -20.71 4.18 -17.50
CA LEU A 590 -20.68 3.77 -16.09
C LEU A 590 -21.45 4.75 -15.21
N ALA A 591 -22.13 4.26 -14.18
CA ALA A 591 -22.69 5.10 -13.13
C ALA A 591 -21.56 5.77 -12.33
N GLN A 592 -21.80 6.99 -11.83
CA GLN A 592 -20.80 7.75 -11.07
C GLN A 592 -20.18 6.92 -9.94
N ASN A 593 -21.01 6.27 -9.12
CA ASN A 593 -20.55 5.46 -8.00
C ASN A 593 -19.66 4.27 -8.41
N LYS A 594 -19.77 3.76 -9.65
CA LYS A 594 -18.91 2.71 -10.20
C LYS A 594 -17.60 3.26 -10.75
N LEU A 595 -17.66 4.38 -11.47
CA LEU A 595 -16.48 5.01 -12.07
C LEU A 595 -15.49 5.52 -11.01
N LYS A 596 -15.97 5.83 -9.80
CA LYS A 596 -15.16 6.24 -8.64
C LYS A 596 -14.48 5.10 -7.87
N THR A 597 -14.57 3.85 -8.35
CA THR A 597 -14.07 2.69 -7.60
C THR A 597 -12.66 2.28 -8.01
N TRP A 598 -11.98 1.54 -7.12
CA TRP A 598 -10.77 0.79 -7.45
C TRP A 598 -10.97 -0.14 -8.66
N GLY A 599 -12.14 -0.75 -8.79
CA GLY A 599 -12.45 -1.61 -9.94
C GLY A 599 -12.37 -0.87 -11.27
N ALA A 600 -12.86 0.37 -11.32
CA ALA A 600 -12.75 1.20 -12.52
C ALA A 600 -11.29 1.55 -12.85
N ALA A 601 -10.49 1.95 -11.84
CA ALA A 601 -9.06 2.19 -12.02
C ALA A 601 -8.30 0.93 -12.46
N TRP A 602 -8.63 -0.23 -11.89
CA TRP A 602 -8.10 -1.53 -12.27
C TRP A 602 -8.40 -1.87 -13.74
N SER A 603 -9.65 -1.64 -14.16
CA SER A 603 -10.06 -1.86 -15.55
C SER A 603 -9.36 -0.91 -16.51
N LEU A 604 -9.26 0.38 -16.15
CA LEU A 604 -8.49 1.38 -16.89
C LEU A 604 -6.99 1.01 -16.99
N ASN A 605 -6.42 0.32 -16.01
CA ASN A 605 -5.06 -0.21 -16.07
C ASN A 605 -4.89 -1.45 -16.95
N GLY A 606 -5.92 -1.86 -17.68
CA GLY A 606 -5.92 -3.12 -18.43
C GLY A 606 -5.82 -4.33 -17.50
N ARG A 607 -6.43 -4.21 -16.30
CA ARG A 607 -6.49 -5.24 -15.26
C ARG A 607 -5.12 -5.64 -14.73
N LYS A 608 -4.33 -4.63 -14.37
CA LYS A 608 -2.97 -4.77 -13.84
C LYS A 608 -2.72 -3.77 -12.72
N VAL A 609 -1.85 -4.15 -11.79
CA VAL A 609 -1.33 -3.26 -10.73
C VAL A 609 -0.47 -2.16 -11.35
N THR A 610 0.33 -2.49 -12.36
CA THR A 610 1.21 -1.54 -13.05
C THR A 610 1.06 -1.69 -14.55
N GLN A 611 0.84 -0.59 -15.24
CA GLN A 611 0.91 -0.57 -16.70
C GLN A 611 2.36 -0.61 -17.19
N ALA A 612 2.59 -1.22 -18.36
CA ALA A 612 3.91 -1.25 -19.01
C ALA A 612 4.41 0.15 -19.43
N THR A 613 3.52 1.14 -19.42
CA THR A 613 3.77 2.54 -19.76
C THR A 613 4.54 3.29 -18.67
N GLY A 614 4.52 2.79 -17.43
CA GLY A 614 4.98 3.51 -16.24
C GLY A 614 3.96 4.48 -15.64
N ILE A 615 2.81 4.69 -16.29
CA ILE A 615 1.70 5.53 -15.81
C ILE A 615 0.48 4.64 -15.58
N SER A 616 -0.01 4.61 -14.34
CA SER A 616 -1.17 3.81 -13.92
C SER A 616 -2.24 4.69 -13.29
N TRP A 617 -3.49 4.28 -13.38
CA TRP A 617 -4.62 4.87 -12.71
C TRP A 617 -4.62 4.48 -11.23
N ASP A 618 -4.67 5.47 -10.35
CA ASP A 618 -4.90 5.34 -8.93
C ASP A 618 -6.33 5.80 -8.57
N CYS A 619 -6.84 5.44 -7.39
CA CYS A 619 -8.19 5.74 -6.92
C CYS A 619 -8.24 6.26 -5.48
N THR A 620 -7.20 6.95 -4.99
CA THR A 620 -7.24 7.58 -3.65
C THR A 620 -8.09 8.87 -3.60
N GLY A 621 -8.38 9.47 -4.76
CA GLY A 621 -9.22 10.66 -4.91
C GLY A 621 -10.68 10.32 -5.26
N ASP A 622 -11.43 11.35 -5.64
CA ASP A 622 -12.85 11.23 -6.01
C ASP A 622 -13.09 10.37 -7.26
N TYR A 623 -12.31 10.59 -8.32
CA TYR A 623 -12.30 9.80 -9.55
C TYR A 623 -10.91 9.23 -9.78
N PRO A 624 -10.77 8.14 -10.58
CA PRO A 624 -9.47 7.64 -10.96
C PRO A 624 -8.61 8.74 -11.58
N TYR A 625 -7.34 8.80 -11.20
CA TYR A 625 -6.38 9.77 -11.74
C TYR A 625 -5.05 9.09 -12.08
N PRO A 626 -4.33 9.57 -13.12
CA PRO A 626 -3.08 8.95 -13.55
C PRO A 626 -1.92 9.34 -12.63
N THR A 627 -1.09 8.37 -12.29
CA THR A 627 0.10 8.52 -11.45
C THR A 627 1.22 7.61 -11.94
N THR A 628 2.43 7.78 -11.40
CA THR A 628 3.53 6.82 -11.59
C THR A 628 3.51 5.68 -10.56
N SER A 629 2.55 5.69 -9.64
CA SER A 629 2.43 4.70 -8.56
C SER A 629 1.56 3.51 -9.01
N PRO A 630 1.87 2.29 -8.54
CA PRO A 630 1.07 1.11 -8.84
C PRO A 630 -0.26 1.08 -8.07
N LEU A 631 -1.30 0.44 -8.64
CA LEU A 631 -2.64 0.30 -8.07
C LEU A 631 -2.79 -1.03 -7.31
N GLY A 632 -2.46 -1.05 -6.02
CA GLY A 632 -2.73 -2.19 -5.15
C GLY A 632 -4.16 -2.19 -4.60
N ALA A 633 -4.82 -3.34 -4.58
CA ALA A 633 -6.04 -3.52 -3.79
C ALA A 633 -5.71 -3.46 -2.30
N LYS A 634 -6.52 -2.73 -1.51
CA LYS A 634 -6.31 -2.61 -0.06
C LYS A 634 -6.71 -3.86 0.72
N ASN A 635 -7.66 -4.64 0.19
CA ASN A 635 -8.16 -5.89 0.78
C ASN A 635 -9.02 -6.65 -0.25
N TRP A 636 -9.39 -7.89 0.08
CA TRP A 636 -10.24 -8.74 -0.75
C TRP A 636 -11.67 -8.21 -0.95
N GLU A 637 -12.18 -7.37 -0.04
CA GLU A 637 -13.50 -6.73 -0.20
C GLU A 637 -13.52 -5.74 -1.37
N VAL A 638 -12.42 -5.01 -1.61
CA VAL A 638 -12.30 -4.12 -2.77
C VAL A 638 -12.29 -4.91 -4.08
N VAL A 639 -11.59 -6.05 -4.12
CA VAL A 639 -11.64 -6.96 -5.28
C VAL A 639 -13.06 -7.46 -5.49
N ALA A 640 -13.75 -7.89 -4.43
CA ALA A 640 -15.14 -8.34 -4.48
C ALA A 640 -16.13 -7.25 -4.92
N ASN A 641 -15.89 -5.99 -4.57
CA ASN A 641 -16.65 -4.86 -5.11
C ASN A 641 -16.40 -4.71 -6.63
N GLY A 642 -15.15 -4.80 -7.07
CA GLY A 642 -14.80 -4.78 -8.50
C GLY A 642 -15.48 -5.89 -9.31
N ILE A 643 -15.63 -7.07 -8.72
CA ILE A 643 -16.42 -8.18 -9.31
C ILE A 643 -17.89 -7.79 -9.46
N VAL A 644 -18.52 -7.29 -8.39
CA VAL A 644 -19.95 -6.92 -8.40
C VAL A 644 -20.23 -5.80 -9.38
N ASP A 645 -19.28 -4.90 -9.55
CA ASP A 645 -19.40 -3.80 -10.50
C ASP A 645 -19.13 -4.20 -11.95
N GLY A 646 -18.50 -5.36 -12.18
CA GLY A 646 -18.21 -5.94 -13.51
C GLY A 646 -16.80 -5.67 -14.03
N PHE A 647 -15.87 -5.22 -13.19
CA PHE A 647 -14.49 -4.88 -13.57
C PHE A 647 -13.49 -6.01 -13.36
N VAL A 648 -13.80 -6.93 -12.45
CA VAL A 648 -13.00 -8.13 -12.18
C VAL A 648 -13.79 -9.33 -12.67
N ASP A 649 -13.19 -10.10 -13.58
CA ASP A 649 -13.84 -11.28 -14.13
C ASP A 649 -13.95 -12.37 -13.06
N MET A 650 -15.10 -13.02 -13.01
CA MET A 650 -15.34 -14.17 -12.15
C MET A 650 -16.37 -15.08 -12.82
N GLU A 651 -16.12 -16.39 -12.82
CA GLU A 651 -17.12 -17.35 -13.27
C GLU A 651 -18.36 -17.26 -12.37
N PRO A 652 -19.57 -17.08 -12.94
CA PRO A 652 -20.78 -16.84 -12.16
C PRO A 652 -21.12 -18.05 -11.30
N LEU A 653 -21.54 -17.76 -10.07
CA LEU A 653 -22.01 -18.75 -9.12
C LEU A 653 -23.53 -18.94 -9.24
N THR A 654 -24.00 -20.19 -9.32
CA THR A 654 -25.43 -20.53 -9.43
C THR A 654 -26.13 -20.45 -8.07
N SER A 655 -27.35 -19.92 -8.03
CA SER A 655 -28.09 -19.69 -6.78
C SER A 655 -28.48 -20.99 -6.06
N GLY A 656 -28.38 -21.00 -4.72
CA GLY A 656 -28.87 -22.07 -3.85
C GLY A 656 -27.79 -22.62 -2.91
N SER A 657 -26.78 -23.28 -3.49
CA SER A 657 -25.56 -23.73 -2.80
C SER A 657 -24.36 -23.44 -3.71
N TYR A 658 -23.53 -22.48 -3.32
CA TYR A 658 -22.46 -21.99 -4.18
C TYR A 658 -21.23 -22.91 -4.16
N THR A 659 -20.71 -23.28 -5.33
CA THR A 659 -19.46 -24.05 -5.46
C THR A 659 -18.29 -23.10 -5.74
N ILE A 660 -17.38 -22.99 -4.79
CA ILE A 660 -16.26 -22.05 -4.79
C ILE A 660 -14.97 -22.78 -5.19
N LYS A 661 -14.30 -22.29 -6.23
CA LYS A 661 -13.05 -22.84 -6.78
C LYS A 661 -11.91 -21.82 -6.78
N THR A 662 -12.20 -20.53 -6.70
CA THR A 662 -11.19 -19.46 -6.76
C THR A 662 -11.28 -18.49 -5.58
N ALA A 663 -10.21 -17.71 -5.39
CA ALA A 663 -10.14 -16.67 -4.36
C ALA A 663 -11.18 -15.57 -4.59
N GLU A 664 -11.41 -15.17 -5.84
CA GLU A 664 -12.40 -14.18 -6.26
C GLU A 664 -13.83 -14.62 -5.90
N GLN A 665 -14.16 -15.90 -6.12
CA GLN A 665 -15.45 -16.48 -5.74
C GLN A 665 -15.64 -16.48 -4.22
N LEU A 666 -14.59 -16.80 -3.46
CA LEU A 666 -14.63 -16.79 -2.00
C LEU A 666 -14.79 -15.36 -1.45
N ALA A 667 -14.03 -14.40 -2.00
CA ALA A 667 -14.11 -12.99 -1.63
C ALA A 667 -15.48 -12.39 -1.97
N TRP A 668 -16.04 -12.72 -3.14
CA TRP A 668 -17.40 -12.35 -3.51
C TRP A 668 -18.40 -12.90 -2.50
N PHE A 669 -18.36 -14.20 -2.18
CA PHE A 669 -19.28 -14.81 -1.22
C PHE A 669 -19.22 -14.14 0.15
N ALA A 670 -18.01 -13.88 0.65
CA ALA A 670 -17.79 -13.17 1.92
C ALA A 670 -18.44 -11.78 1.91
N ARG A 671 -18.21 -11.00 0.85
CA ARG A 671 -18.82 -9.67 0.67
C ARG A 671 -20.35 -9.76 0.64
N GLN A 672 -20.93 -10.71 -0.09
CA GLN A 672 -22.39 -10.81 -0.20
C GLN A 672 -23.06 -11.11 1.15
N ILE A 673 -22.43 -11.96 1.98
CA ILE A 673 -22.88 -12.23 3.36
C ILE A 673 -22.73 -10.97 4.23
N ASN A 674 -21.55 -10.33 4.19
CA ASN A 674 -21.24 -9.19 5.05
C ASN A 674 -22.09 -7.95 4.73
N THR A 675 -22.45 -7.75 3.46
CA THR A 675 -23.35 -6.66 3.03
C THR A 675 -24.83 -7.00 3.20
N GLY A 676 -25.17 -8.29 3.40
CA GLY A 676 -26.55 -8.76 3.41
C GLY A 676 -27.20 -8.85 2.04
N ALA A 677 -26.42 -8.79 0.96
CA ALA A 677 -26.91 -9.00 -0.40
C ALA A 677 -27.42 -10.43 -0.62
N ILE A 678 -26.93 -11.40 0.15
CA ILE A 678 -27.51 -12.73 0.31
C ILE A 678 -27.75 -13.03 1.80
N ALA A 679 -28.65 -13.97 2.09
CA ALA A 679 -28.96 -14.35 3.46
C ALA A 679 -27.75 -14.97 4.16
N ALA A 680 -27.53 -14.66 5.45
CA ALA A 680 -26.44 -15.22 6.25
C ALA A 680 -26.48 -16.75 6.39
N GLY A 681 -27.65 -17.36 6.13
CA GLY A 681 -27.87 -18.81 6.11
C GLY A 681 -27.55 -19.49 4.79
N THR A 682 -27.10 -18.75 3.77
CA THR A 682 -26.82 -19.30 2.44
C THR A 682 -25.62 -20.25 2.51
N GLY A 683 -25.77 -21.48 2.02
CA GLY A 683 -24.71 -22.48 2.03
C GLY A 683 -23.72 -22.33 0.88
N ALA A 684 -22.49 -22.79 1.09
CA ALA A 684 -21.47 -22.86 0.05
C ALA A 684 -20.50 -24.04 0.29
N VAL A 685 -19.86 -24.51 -0.79
CA VAL A 685 -18.86 -25.56 -0.73
C VAL A 685 -17.58 -25.17 -1.48
N LEU A 686 -16.42 -25.56 -0.95
CA LEU A 686 -15.13 -25.50 -1.63
C LEU A 686 -15.00 -26.71 -2.55
N ALA A 687 -14.56 -26.53 -3.78
CA ALA A 687 -14.28 -27.60 -4.73
C ALA A 687 -12.82 -27.61 -5.22
N ALA A 688 -11.99 -26.70 -4.70
CA ALA A 688 -10.55 -26.64 -4.97
C ALA A 688 -9.81 -25.99 -3.79
N ASN A 689 -8.49 -26.18 -3.74
CA ASN A 689 -7.61 -25.41 -2.86
C ASN A 689 -7.56 -23.95 -3.33
N ILE A 690 -7.48 -23.00 -2.40
CA ILE A 690 -7.54 -21.56 -2.68
C ILE A 690 -6.31 -20.87 -2.08
N ASP A 691 -5.64 -20.03 -2.85
CA ASP A 691 -4.62 -19.12 -2.34
C ASP A 691 -5.20 -17.70 -2.20
N LEU A 692 -5.26 -17.20 -0.96
CA LEU A 692 -5.72 -15.85 -0.62
C LEU A 692 -4.57 -14.83 -0.52
N SER A 693 -3.36 -15.17 -0.96
CA SER A 693 -2.22 -14.24 -0.94
C SER A 693 -2.43 -12.99 -1.78
N GLY A 694 -3.25 -13.07 -2.84
CA GLY A 694 -3.44 -12.00 -3.82
C GLY A 694 -2.30 -11.91 -4.85
N ASN A 695 -1.36 -12.87 -4.85
CA ASN A 695 -0.20 -12.96 -5.76
C ASN A 695 -0.32 -14.09 -6.80
N ALA A 696 -1.49 -14.71 -6.95
CA ALA A 696 -1.66 -15.82 -7.88
C ALA A 696 -1.33 -15.40 -9.32
N ALA A 697 -0.69 -16.30 -10.07
CA ALA A 697 -0.27 -16.04 -11.44
C ALA A 697 -1.47 -15.64 -12.32
N GLY A 698 -1.43 -14.42 -12.87
CA GLY A 698 -2.50 -13.87 -13.72
C GLY A 698 -3.46 -12.89 -13.03
N SER A 699 -3.44 -12.79 -11.70
CA SER A 699 -4.37 -11.95 -10.91
C SER A 699 -3.67 -11.26 -9.73
N SER A 700 -2.45 -10.72 -9.93
CA SER A 700 -1.74 -10.03 -8.85
C SER A 700 -2.48 -8.75 -8.49
N TYR A 701 -3.14 -8.72 -7.33
CA TYR A 701 -3.88 -7.56 -6.83
C TYR A 701 -3.05 -6.70 -5.87
N VAL A 702 -1.88 -7.19 -5.44
CA VAL A 702 -1.01 -6.50 -4.49
C VAL A 702 0.24 -5.97 -5.17
N ILE A 703 0.78 -4.90 -4.58
CA ILE A 703 2.09 -4.34 -4.93
C ILE A 703 3.20 -5.16 -4.26
N SER A 704 2.97 -5.53 -2.99
CA SER A 704 3.85 -6.36 -2.18
C SER A 704 3.08 -7.00 -1.03
N GLY A 705 3.63 -8.06 -0.43
CA GLY A 705 3.02 -8.72 0.72
C GLY A 705 1.82 -9.60 0.36
N LYS A 706 0.83 -9.65 1.26
CA LYS A 706 -0.41 -10.44 1.10
C LYS A 706 -1.62 -9.51 1.15
N LEU A 707 -2.67 -9.85 0.41
CA LEU A 707 -3.91 -9.07 0.39
C LEU A 707 -4.73 -9.32 1.66
N PRO A 708 -5.07 -8.28 2.46
CA PRO A 708 -5.88 -8.46 3.66
C PRO A 708 -7.25 -9.08 3.38
N TRP A 709 -7.64 -10.05 4.19
CA TRP A 709 -8.93 -10.73 4.16
C TRP A 709 -9.95 -10.04 5.09
N VAL A 710 -11.20 -9.96 4.64
CA VAL A 710 -12.33 -9.53 5.47
C VAL A 710 -13.12 -10.78 5.89
N PRO A 711 -13.19 -11.11 7.19
CA PRO A 711 -13.83 -12.34 7.67
C PRO A 711 -15.28 -12.49 7.19
N ILE A 712 -15.70 -13.73 6.90
CA ILE A 712 -17.11 -14.04 6.63
C ILE A 712 -17.89 -13.92 7.93
N GLY A 713 -18.93 -13.09 7.95
CA GLY A 713 -19.64 -12.76 9.18
C GLY A 713 -18.82 -11.86 10.10
N ALA A 714 -18.27 -10.78 9.54
CA ALA A 714 -17.37 -9.86 10.22
C ALA A 714 -17.99 -9.10 11.41
N THR A 715 -19.32 -9.03 11.50
CA THR A 715 -20.05 -8.30 12.55
C THR A 715 -21.16 -9.13 13.15
N VAL A 716 -21.62 -8.77 14.36
CA VAL A 716 -22.72 -9.47 15.05
C VAL A 716 -24.00 -9.49 14.22
N ALA A 717 -24.33 -8.38 13.55
CA ALA A 717 -25.51 -8.27 12.68
C ALA A 717 -25.42 -9.14 11.41
N ARG A 718 -24.22 -9.62 11.07
CA ARG A 718 -23.92 -10.39 9.86
C ARG A 718 -23.30 -11.75 10.17
N ALA A 719 -23.42 -12.22 11.41
CA ALA A 719 -22.91 -13.53 11.82
C ALA A 719 -23.40 -14.63 10.86
N TYR A 720 -22.47 -15.47 10.40
CA TYR A 720 -22.77 -16.52 9.43
C TYR A 720 -23.58 -17.64 10.09
N THR A 721 -24.70 -18.03 9.48
CA THR A 721 -25.61 -19.06 10.01
C THR A 721 -25.77 -20.26 9.08
N GLY A 722 -25.10 -20.22 7.91
CA GLY A 722 -25.20 -21.25 6.88
C GLY A 722 -24.34 -22.48 7.13
N THR A 723 -24.29 -23.35 6.12
CA THR A 723 -23.36 -24.50 6.05
C THR A 723 -22.25 -24.17 5.07
N PHE A 724 -20.99 -24.28 5.48
CA PHE A 724 -19.83 -24.07 4.62
C PHE A 724 -18.86 -25.23 4.74
N GLY A 725 -18.41 -25.80 3.63
CA GLY A 725 -17.44 -26.88 3.75
C GLY A 725 -16.86 -27.42 2.45
N ALA A 726 -16.19 -28.56 2.47
CA ALA A 726 -15.73 -29.22 1.26
C ALA A 726 -16.90 -29.83 0.46
N ASP A 727 -16.82 -29.74 -0.87
CA ASP A 727 -17.62 -30.55 -1.76
C ASP A 727 -17.21 -32.03 -1.59
N THR A 728 -18.20 -32.86 -1.26
CA THR A 728 -18.02 -34.29 -0.98
C THR A 728 -18.30 -35.17 -2.20
N SER A 729 -18.63 -34.57 -3.36
CA SER A 729 -18.78 -35.28 -4.62
C SER A 729 -17.52 -36.05 -5.05
N ALA A 730 -16.34 -35.56 -4.65
CA ALA A 730 -15.04 -36.20 -4.87
C ALA A 730 -14.73 -37.34 -3.89
N GLY A 731 -15.58 -37.56 -2.88
CA GLY A 731 -15.39 -38.58 -1.83
C GLY A 731 -15.84 -38.11 -0.46
N ALA A 732 -16.34 -39.03 0.37
CA ALA A 732 -16.63 -38.75 1.76
C ALA A 732 -15.34 -38.33 2.49
N GLY A 733 -15.37 -37.18 3.17
CA GLY A 733 -14.24 -36.71 3.96
C GLY A 733 -13.20 -35.86 3.22
N THR A 734 -13.50 -35.34 2.03
CA THR A 734 -12.63 -34.35 1.37
C THR A 734 -12.37 -33.13 2.27
N THR A 735 -11.16 -32.58 2.21
CA THR A 735 -10.77 -31.32 2.83
C THR A 735 -10.05 -30.47 1.79
N TYR A 736 -10.43 -29.20 1.66
CA TYR A 736 -9.75 -28.25 0.78
C TYR A 736 -8.94 -27.25 1.59
N GLU A 737 -7.75 -26.95 1.10
CA GLU A 737 -6.80 -26.07 1.75
C GLU A 737 -6.95 -24.62 1.27
N ILE A 738 -6.97 -23.69 2.22
CA ILE A 738 -6.88 -22.26 2.04
C ILE A 738 -5.51 -21.81 2.55
N SER A 739 -4.67 -21.32 1.64
CA SER A 739 -3.36 -20.75 1.94
C SER A 739 -3.39 -19.22 1.78
N GLY A 740 -2.32 -18.55 2.23
CA GLY A 740 -2.17 -17.10 2.01
C GLY A 740 -3.11 -16.20 2.83
N LEU A 741 -3.99 -16.77 3.66
CA LEU A 741 -4.92 -16.02 4.51
C LEU A 741 -4.16 -15.02 5.40
N TYR A 742 -4.47 -13.74 5.23
CA TYR A 742 -3.82 -12.65 5.94
C TYR A 742 -4.86 -11.68 6.52
N ILE A 743 -4.87 -11.51 7.84
CA ILE A 743 -5.75 -10.60 8.56
C ILE A 743 -4.87 -9.76 9.48
N PRO A 744 -4.50 -8.52 9.10
CA PRO A 744 -3.61 -7.68 9.90
C PRO A 744 -4.26 -7.14 11.19
N SER A 745 -5.58 -6.94 11.17
CA SER A 745 -6.36 -6.47 12.31
C SER A 745 -7.86 -6.69 12.05
N ALA A 746 -8.58 -7.28 13.01
CA ALA A 746 -10.04 -7.33 13.08
C ALA A 746 -10.50 -7.73 14.50
N SER A 747 -11.63 -7.24 15.01
CA SER A 747 -12.16 -7.68 16.32
C SER A 747 -12.46 -9.18 16.35
N TYR A 748 -12.94 -9.71 15.22
CA TYR A 748 -13.28 -11.12 15.01
C TYR A 748 -12.45 -11.66 13.84
N ALA A 749 -11.20 -12.03 14.10
CA ALA A 749 -10.25 -12.44 13.07
C ALA A 749 -10.27 -13.95 12.80
N GLY A 750 -10.56 -14.34 11.57
CA GLY A 750 -10.50 -15.71 11.06
C GLY A 750 -10.98 -15.77 9.63
N LEU A 751 -10.94 -16.96 8.99
CA LEU A 751 -11.63 -17.13 7.71
C LEU A 751 -13.11 -16.70 7.86
N PHE A 752 -13.71 -17.12 8.98
CA PHE A 752 -14.98 -16.61 9.49
C PHE A 752 -14.74 -15.72 10.72
N GLY A 753 -15.49 -14.63 10.83
CA GLY A 753 -15.53 -13.81 12.03
C GLY A 753 -16.41 -14.47 13.08
N ILE A 754 -17.71 -14.28 12.96
CA ILE A 754 -18.71 -14.84 13.87
C ILE A 754 -19.57 -15.88 13.12
N VAL A 755 -19.70 -17.06 13.70
CA VAL A 755 -20.61 -18.12 13.24
C VAL A 755 -21.67 -18.37 14.30
N SER A 756 -22.95 -18.28 13.94
CA SER A 756 -24.08 -18.43 14.86
C SER A 756 -25.02 -19.54 14.40
N GLY A 757 -25.01 -20.69 15.08
CA GLY A 757 -25.79 -21.88 14.68
C GLY A 757 -25.38 -22.51 13.34
N GLY A 758 -24.39 -21.94 12.65
CA GLY A 758 -23.86 -22.43 11.38
C GLY A 758 -22.94 -23.64 11.53
N LYS A 759 -22.66 -24.30 10.39
CA LYS A 759 -21.85 -25.52 10.34
C LYS A 759 -20.67 -25.34 9.37
N LEU A 760 -19.46 -25.53 9.87
CA LEU A 760 -18.23 -25.48 9.08
C LEU A 760 -17.60 -26.88 9.01
N SER A 761 -17.24 -27.36 7.82
CA SER A 761 -16.64 -28.69 7.70
C SER A 761 -15.66 -28.91 6.55
N GLY A 762 -14.57 -29.65 6.76
CA GLY A 762 -13.66 -29.99 5.65
C GLY A 762 -12.83 -28.79 5.15
N ILE A 763 -12.45 -27.89 6.05
CA ILE A 763 -11.66 -26.69 5.73
C ILE A 763 -10.27 -26.83 6.34
N GLY A 764 -9.24 -26.72 5.51
CA GLY A 764 -7.85 -26.63 5.93
C GLY A 764 -7.34 -25.20 5.78
N VAL A 765 -6.64 -24.67 6.78
CA VAL A 765 -5.92 -23.40 6.70
C VAL A 765 -4.43 -23.66 6.84
N LYS A 766 -3.61 -23.05 5.96
CA LYS A 766 -2.15 -23.23 5.96
C LYS A 766 -1.42 -21.90 5.88
N GLN A 767 -0.38 -21.74 6.70
CA GLN A 767 0.50 -20.56 6.68
C GLN A 767 -0.25 -19.23 6.78
N ALA A 768 -1.32 -19.21 7.56
CA ALA A 768 -2.13 -18.02 7.78
C ALA A 768 -1.41 -17.05 8.72
N GLN A 769 -1.71 -15.77 8.58
CA GLN A 769 -1.25 -14.71 9.49
C GLN A 769 -2.47 -13.92 9.93
N ILE A 770 -2.93 -14.18 11.14
CA ILE A 770 -4.21 -13.72 11.66
C ILE A 770 -3.96 -12.95 12.95
N THR A 771 -4.39 -11.70 12.97
CA THR A 771 -4.30 -10.84 14.14
C THR A 771 -5.69 -10.31 14.47
N GLY A 772 -6.26 -10.84 15.54
CA GLY A 772 -7.36 -10.24 16.27
C GLY A 772 -6.87 -8.99 16.98
N ALA A 773 -7.49 -7.85 16.73
CA ALA A 773 -7.20 -6.61 17.43
C ALA A 773 -8.46 -5.75 17.49
N ASP A 774 -8.66 -5.06 18.61
CA ASP A 774 -9.72 -4.06 18.73
C ASP A 774 -9.33 -2.84 17.87
N PRO A 775 -10.10 -2.51 16.80
CA PRO A 775 -9.85 -1.32 16.01
C PRO A 775 -10.24 -0.03 16.76
N ASP A 776 -11.03 -0.13 17.83
CA ASP A 776 -11.46 0.99 18.64
C ASP A 776 -10.70 1.01 19.98
N THR A 777 -10.06 2.13 20.29
CA THR A 777 -9.44 2.36 21.59
C THR A 777 -10.44 2.41 22.76
N SER A 778 -11.75 2.33 22.50
CA SER A 778 -12.80 2.32 23.51
C SER A 778 -12.72 1.13 24.47
N GLY A 779 -12.06 0.04 24.09
CA GLY A 779 -11.81 -1.10 24.96
C GLY A 779 -13.10 -1.75 25.46
N THR A 780 -14.09 -1.90 24.58
CA THR A 780 -15.37 -2.54 24.93
C THR A 780 -15.56 -3.93 24.32
N GLU A 781 -14.89 -4.24 23.20
CA GLU A 781 -14.99 -5.54 22.54
C GLU A 781 -13.81 -6.46 22.89
N ILE A 782 -14.12 -7.75 23.08
CA ILE A 782 -13.09 -8.78 23.28
C ILE A 782 -12.49 -9.11 21.91
N SER A 783 -11.18 -9.02 21.81
CA SER A 783 -10.43 -9.39 20.61
C SER A 783 -10.38 -10.91 20.47
N CYS A 784 -10.88 -11.44 19.37
CA CYS A 784 -10.96 -12.89 19.10
C CYS A 784 -10.23 -13.24 17.80
N ALA A 785 -9.43 -14.31 17.83
CA ALA A 785 -8.73 -14.83 16.66
C ALA A 785 -8.78 -16.36 16.57
N GLY A 786 -9.12 -16.88 15.39
CA GLY A 786 -9.12 -18.31 15.09
C GLY A 786 -8.71 -18.60 13.65
N GLY A 787 -7.99 -19.69 13.40
CA GLY A 787 -7.62 -20.11 12.04
C GLY A 787 -8.84 -20.28 11.13
N ILE A 788 -9.89 -20.92 11.65
CA ILE A 788 -11.15 -21.14 10.93
C ILE A 788 -12.18 -20.08 11.29
N ALA A 789 -12.45 -19.86 12.58
CA ALA A 789 -13.48 -18.93 13.03
C ALA A 789 -13.04 -18.14 14.26
N ALA A 790 -13.27 -16.83 14.31
CA ALA A 790 -12.95 -16.06 15.52
C ALA A 790 -13.88 -16.44 16.68
N ARG A 791 -15.19 -16.55 16.43
CA ARG A 791 -16.19 -16.87 17.46
C ARG A 791 -17.28 -17.81 16.93
N LEU A 792 -17.55 -18.86 17.69
CA LEU A 792 -18.67 -19.77 17.49
C LEU A 792 -19.73 -19.49 18.57
N GLN A 793 -21.00 -19.39 18.19
CA GLN A 793 -22.11 -19.16 19.13
C GLN A 793 -23.40 -19.87 18.73
N ASN A 794 -24.34 -19.96 19.68
CA ASN A 794 -25.70 -20.48 19.47
C ASN A 794 -25.73 -21.87 18.81
N GLY A 795 -24.88 -22.80 19.29
CA GLY A 795 -24.79 -24.15 18.77
C GLY A 795 -24.06 -24.29 17.43
N ALA A 796 -23.21 -23.33 17.06
CA ALA A 796 -22.36 -23.45 15.88
C ALA A 796 -21.36 -24.61 16.01
N SER A 797 -21.00 -25.23 14.89
CA SER A 797 -20.09 -26.37 14.88
C SER A 797 -18.99 -26.26 13.83
N VAL A 798 -17.75 -26.57 14.21
CA VAL A 798 -16.62 -26.77 13.28
C VAL A 798 -16.20 -28.24 13.34
N THR A 799 -16.19 -28.92 12.19
CA THR A 799 -15.92 -30.35 12.12
C THR A 799 -14.91 -30.72 11.03
N ARG A 800 -13.99 -31.66 11.24
CA ARG A 800 -13.06 -32.13 10.18
C ARG A 800 -12.29 -30.96 9.53
N CYS A 801 -11.76 -30.06 10.35
CA CYS A 801 -11.02 -28.89 9.90
C CYS A 801 -9.61 -28.88 10.49
N TYR A 802 -8.69 -28.14 9.86
CA TYR A 802 -7.35 -28.00 10.39
C TYR A 802 -6.76 -26.60 10.19
N ASN A 803 -5.79 -26.26 11.02
CA ASN A 803 -4.86 -25.16 10.81
C ASN A 803 -3.43 -25.70 10.89
N ARG A 804 -2.55 -25.35 9.94
CA ARG A 804 -1.21 -25.94 9.91
C ARG A 804 -0.09 -25.11 9.28
N GLY A 805 1.13 -25.63 9.42
CA GLY A 805 2.28 -25.27 8.59
C GLY A 805 2.91 -23.94 8.97
N GLY A 806 2.96 -23.61 10.26
CA GLY A 806 3.55 -22.35 10.72
C GLY A 806 2.60 -21.15 10.69
N SER A 807 1.27 -21.38 10.70
CA SER A 807 0.30 -20.29 10.84
C SER A 807 0.56 -19.48 12.11
N GLN A 808 0.40 -18.16 12.04
CA GLN A 808 0.45 -17.26 13.18
C GLN A 808 -0.96 -16.78 13.48
N VAL A 809 -1.49 -17.13 14.66
CA VAL A 809 -2.82 -16.71 15.12
C VAL A 809 -2.64 -15.94 16.41
N SER A 810 -2.93 -14.64 16.40
CA SER A 810 -2.79 -13.81 17.58
C SER A 810 -4.05 -13.00 17.87
N ALA A 811 -4.34 -12.78 19.14
CA ALA A 811 -5.38 -11.85 19.58
C ALA A 811 -4.77 -10.84 20.55
N ARG A 812 -5.10 -9.56 20.38
CA ARG A 812 -4.61 -8.46 21.22
C ARG A 812 -5.76 -7.52 21.58
N GLY A 813 -5.97 -7.23 22.86
CA GLY A 813 -7.09 -6.37 23.28
C GLY A 813 -6.94 -5.84 24.70
N ALA A 814 -7.63 -4.72 24.98
CA ALA A 814 -7.66 -4.09 26.31
C ALA A 814 -8.70 -4.75 27.25
N SER A 815 -9.76 -5.33 26.68
CA SER A 815 -10.90 -5.93 27.41
C SER A 815 -10.82 -7.45 27.51
N GLY A 816 -9.86 -8.04 26.81
CA GLY A 816 -9.69 -9.48 26.66
C GLY A 816 -9.10 -9.83 25.29
N ALA A 817 -8.43 -10.98 25.23
CA ALA A 817 -7.79 -11.48 24.02
C ALA A 817 -7.90 -13.00 23.97
N LEU A 818 -8.63 -13.52 22.98
CA LEU A 818 -8.96 -14.94 22.85
C LEU A 818 -8.39 -15.48 21.53
N ALA A 819 -7.34 -16.29 21.60
CA ALA A 819 -6.67 -16.85 20.42
C ALA A 819 -6.74 -18.37 20.42
N GLY A 820 -7.22 -18.96 19.32
CA GLY A 820 -7.19 -20.41 19.12
C GLY A 820 -6.69 -20.82 17.75
N GLY A 821 -6.00 -21.96 17.62
CA GLY A 821 -5.56 -22.44 16.30
C GLY A 821 -6.74 -22.71 15.35
N ILE A 822 -7.87 -23.18 15.88
CA ILE A 822 -9.12 -23.38 15.10
C ILE A 822 -10.14 -22.28 15.38
N ALA A 823 -10.44 -22.02 16.66
CA ALA A 823 -11.48 -21.07 17.07
C ALA A 823 -11.04 -20.14 18.20
N GLY A 824 -11.28 -18.84 18.12
CA GLY A 824 -10.96 -17.93 19.24
C GLY A 824 -11.81 -18.20 20.48
N GLN A 825 -13.14 -18.25 20.31
CA GLN A 825 -14.11 -18.49 21.39
C GLN A 825 -15.22 -19.46 21.00
N LEU A 826 -15.60 -20.34 21.92
CA LEU A 826 -16.81 -21.17 21.86
C LEU A 826 -17.83 -20.67 22.88
N ALA A 827 -18.96 -20.15 22.39
CA ALA A 827 -20.09 -19.68 23.19
C ALA A 827 -21.36 -20.49 22.89
N GLY A 828 -22.34 -20.46 23.80
CA GLY A 828 -23.69 -20.97 23.57
C GLY A 828 -23.76 -22.42 23.10
N ASN A 829 -23.04 -23.34 23.76
CA ASN A 829 -22.98 -24.78 23.46
C ASN A 829 -22.42 -25.11 22.06
N SER A 830 -21.55 -24.25 21.53
CA SER A 830 -20.87 -24.50 20.25
C SER A 830 -19.80 -25.60 20.40
N THR A 831 -19.48 -26.29 19.30
CA THR A 831 -18.59 -27.46 19.33
C THR A 831 -17.48 -27.38 18.27
N VAL A 832 -16.27 -27.77 18.65
CA VAL A 832 -15.18 -28.08 17.72
C VAL A 832 -14.90 -29.57 17.79
N LYS A 833 -14.99 -30.27 16.66
CA LYS A 833 -14.90 -31.73 16.64
C LYS A 833 -14.06 -32.24 15.49
N ASP A 834 -13.26 -33.28 15.71
CA ASP A 834 -12.45 -33.88 14.65
C ASP A 834 -11.56 -32.84 13.97
N CYS A 835 -10.85 -32.01 14.74
CA CYS A 835 -10.01 -30.95 14.20
C CYS A 835 -8.57 -31.07 14.70
N TYR A 836 -7.62 -30.53 13.94
CA TYR A 836 -6.25 -30.43 14.44
C TYR A 836 -5.59 -29.09 14.14
N ASP A 837 -4.74 -28.65 15.05
CA ASP A 837 -3.83 -27.53 14.84
C ASP A 837 -2.39 -28.03 14.93
N MET A 838 -1.58 -27.73 13.93
CA MET A 838 -0.23 -28.29 13.82
C MET A 838 0.78 -27.22 13.39
N GLU A 839 1.86 -27.07 14.16
CA GLU A 839 2.94 -26.12 13.92
C GLU A 839 2.51 -24.64 13.97
N ALA A 840 1.29 -24.32 14.43
CA ALA A 840 0.86 -22.94 14.54
C ALA A 840 1.41 -22.26 15.80
N VAL A 841 1.69 -20.96 15.68
CA VAL A 841 2.01 -20.08 16.79
C VAL A 841 0.75 -19.34 17.19
N VAL A 842 0.21 -19.67 18.36
CA VAL A 842 -1.01 -19.09 18.92
C VAL A 842 -0.65 -18.19 20.10
N THR A 843 -1.03 -16.91 20.04
CA THR A 843 -0.68 -15.92 21.07
C THR A 843 -1.84 -15.03 21.47
N ALA A 844 -2.17 -14.96 22.76
CA ALA A 844 -3.11 -13.98 23.30
C ALA A 844 -2.37 -12.87 24.07
N SER A 845 -2.75 -11.60 23.93
CA SER A 845 -2.06 -10.50 24.62
C SER A 845 -3.01 -9.43 25.14
N GLY A 846 -2.92 -9.13 26.44
CA GLY A 846 -3.55 -7.94 27.01
C GLY A 846 -2.72 -6.70 26.67
N THR A 847 -3.36 -5.62 26.20
CA THR A 847 -2.66 -4.35 25.89
C THR A 847 -2.50 -3.44 27.10
N THR A 848 -3.28 -3.67 28.16
CA THR A 848 -3.21 -2.93 29.43
C THR A 848 -2.82 -3.82 30.61
N VAL A 849 -2.12 -3.25 31.60
CA VAL A 849 -1.78 -3.97 32.83
C VAL A 849 -3.06 -4.35 33.56
N GLY A 850 -3.20 -5.64 33.92
CA GLY A 850 -4.39 -6.15 34.62
C GLY A 850 -5.54 -6.58 33.70
N THR A 851 -5.36 -6.56 32.37
CA THR A 851 -6.34 -7.15 31.43
C THR A 851 -6.63 -8.60 31.82
N THR A 852 -7.90 -8.93 32.04
CA THR A 852 -8.37 -10.30 32.30
C THR A 852 -8.94 -10.90 31.02
N GLY A 853 -9.17 -12.22 30.98
CA GLY A 853 -9.70 -12.87 29.77
C GLY A 853 -8.69 -12.96 28.63
N VAL A 854 -7.40 -13.14 28.95
CA VAL A 854 -6.33 -13.37 27.97
C VAL A 854 -6.07 -14.88 27.87
N TYR A 855 -6.63 -15.53 26.85
CA TYR A 855 -6.60 -16.99 26.72
C TYR A 855 -6.10 -17.43 25.35
N ALA A 856 -5.07 -18.28 25.34
CA ALA A 856 -4.53 -18.91 24.14
C ALA A 856 -4.67 -20.42 24.22
N GLY A 857 -5.20 -21.06 23.16
CA GLY A 857 -5.25 -22.52 23.08
C GLY A 857 -4.91 -23.06 21.71
N GLY A 858 -4.32 -24.25 21.65
CA GLY A 858 -3.99 -24.88 20.37
C GLY A 858 -5.22 -25.13 19.50
N ILE A 859 -6.37 -25.46 20.09
CA ILE A 859 -7.65 -25.56 19.36
C ILE A 859 -8.52 -24.33 19.60
N ALA A 860 -8.74 -23.97 20.86
CA ALA A 860 -9.62 -22.88 21.25
C ALA A 860 -9.01 -21.92 22.29
N GLY A 861 -9.19 -20.61 22.13
CA GLY A 861 -8.81 -19.66 23.18
C GLY A 861 -9.67 -19.85 24.43
N ASP A 862 -10.98 -19.65 24.30
CA ASP A 862 -11.97 -19.85 25.36
C ASP A 862 -12.99 -20.93 24.96
N ALA A 863 -13.04 -22.00 25.74
CA ALA A 863 -13.97 -23.12 25.59
C ALA A 863 -14.96 -23.23 26.75
N SER A 864 -15.09 -22.19 27.58
CA SER A 864 -15.88 -22.24 28.82
C SER A 864 -17.36 -22.59 28.63
N ALA A 865 -17.94 -22.24 27.48
CA ALA A 865 -19.35 -22.45 27.14
C ALA A 865 -19.54 -23.37 25.92
N GLY A 866 -18.57 -24.23 25.60
CA GLY A 866 -18.61 -25.15 24.48
C GLY A 866 -17.91 -26.49 24.75
N GLY A 867 -17.82 -27.32 23.71
CA GLY A 867 -17.19 -28.64 23.78
C GLY A 867 -16.15 -28.85 22.68
N ILE A 868 -15.05 -29.55 23.03
CA ILE A 868 -14.00 -29.95 22.11
C ILE A 868 -13.87 -31.47 22.16
N GLN A 869 -14.03 -32.14 21.01
CA GLN A 869 -14.01 -33.60 20.94
C GLN A 869 -13.14 -34.10 19.79
N ASN A 870 -12.33 -35.12 20.06
CA ASN A 870 -11.52 -35.81 19.05
C ASN A 870 -10.59 -34.86 18.28
N CYS A 871 -9.91 -33.98 19.01
CA CYS A 871 -9.02 -32.99 18.41
C CYS A 871 -7.57 -33.20 18.86
N TYR A 872 -6.59 -32.68 18.13
CA TYR A 872 -5.23 -32.63 18.64
C TYR A 872 -4.49 -31.35 18.28
N TYR A 873 -3.58 -30.95 19.16
CA TYR A 873 -2.58 -29.93 18.88
C TYR A 873 -1.20 -30.58 18.78
N ALA A 874 -0.40 -30.16 17.80
CA ALA A 874 0.98 -30.64 17.63
C ALA A 874 1.93 -29.45 17.40
N SER A 875 2.77 -29.15 18.37
CA SER A 875 3.77 -28.09 18.27
C SER A 875 4.85 -28.38 17.21
N ASN A 876 5.31 -29.64 17.14
CA ASN A 876 6.51 -30.02 16.39
C ASN A 876 7.66 -29.02 16.65
N THR A 877 8.32 -28.49 15.60
CA THR A 877 9.52 -27.65 15.73
C THR A 877 9.24 -26.15 15.80
N VAL A 878 8.04 -25.69 15.43
CA VAL A 878 7.72 -24.25 15.28
C VAL A 878 6.52 -23.82 16.11
N GLY A 879 5.56 -24.71 16.36
CA GLY A 879 4.31 -24.37 17.02
C GLY A 879 4.50 -24.00 18.48
N GLN A 880 3.74 -23.02 18.93
CA GLN A 880 3.76 -22.52 20.31
C GLN A 880 2.38 -22.04 20.71
N VAL A 881 2.02 -22.19 21.98
CA VAL A 881 0.83 -21.57 22.56
C VAL A 881 1.24 -20.74 23.77
N SER A 882 0.99 -19.43 23.71
CA SER A 882 1.49 -18.49 24.72
C SER A 882 0.53 -17.33 24.98
N TYR A 883 0.73 -16.65 26.10
CA TYR A 883 0.00 -15.43 26.43
C TYR A 883 0.93 -14.34 26.99
N ILE A 884 0.49 -13.09 26.88
CA ILE A 884 1.18 -11.91 27.43
C ILE A 884 0.19 -11.16 28.33
N GLY A 885 0.56 -10.93 29.60
CA GLY A 885 -0.29 -10.28 30.61
C GLY A 885 -0.84 -11.27 31.65
N SER A 886 -2.06 -11.03 32.15
CA SER A 886 -2.71 -11.89 33.13
C SER A 886 -3.68 -12.86 32.43
N GLY A 887 -3.18 -14.04 32.09
CA GLY A 887 -3.88 -14.98 31.20
C GLY A 887 -3.54 -16.45 31.44
N LYS A 888 -4.00 -17.30 30.51
CA LYS A 888 -3.71 -18.74 30.49
C LYS A 888 -3.38 -19.22 29.08
N ALA A 889 -2.48 -20.19 29.02
CA ALA A 889 -2.25 -21.01 27.82
C ALA A 889 -2.64 -22.46 28.13
N GLY A 890 -3.40 -23.07 27.22
CA GLY A 890 -3.74 -24.49 27.23
C GLY A 890 -3.35 -25.12 25.89
N SER A 891 -3.00 -26.39 25.88
CA SER A 891 -2.60 -27.04 24.63
C SER A 891 -3.79 -27.32 23.72
N ILE A 892 -4.99 -27.47 24.28
CA ILE A 892 -6.26 -27.58 23.54
C ILE A 892 -7.11 -26.34 23.79
N ALA A 893 -7.35 -25.97 25.05
CA ALA A 893 -8.16 -24.82 25.41
C ALA A 893 -7.46 -23.89 26.42
N GLY A 894 -7.28 -22.62 26.08
CA GLY A 894 -6.70 -21.63 26.99
C GLY A 894 -7.50 -21.46 28.29
N GLN A 895 -8.83 -21.41 28.15
CA GLN A 895 -9.77 -21.50 29.26
C GLN A 895 -10.72 -22.69 29.01
N PRO A 896 -10.48 -23.86 29.62
CA PRO A 896 -11.35 -25.02 29.48
C PRO A 896 -12.71 -24.80 30.18
N GLY A 897 -13.73 -25.50 29.70
CA GLY A 897 -15.07 -25.52 30.32
C GLY A 897 -15.16 -26.47 31.51
N ALA A 898 -16.39 -26.86 31.85
CA ALA A 898 -16.65 -27.85 32.89
C ALA A 898 -15.96 -29.19 32.59
N ALA A 899 -15.75 -30.02 33.62
CA ALA A 899 -15.19 -31.36 33.44
C ALA A 899 -15.99 -32.15 32.40
N GLY A 900 -15.29 -32.74 31.42
CA GLY A 900 -15.91 -33.42 30.28
C GLY A 900 -16.20 -32.52 29.06
N SER A 901 -15.84 -31.24 29.11
CA SER A 901 -15.90 -30.34 27.93
C SER A 901 -14.81 -30.64 26.90
N ILE A 902 -13.67 -31.20 27.32
CA ILE A 902 -12.60 -31.70 26.46
C ILE A 902 -12.63 -33.24 26.50
N VAL A 903 -12.84 -33.86 25.35
CA VAL A 903 -13.02 -35.32 25.22
C VAL A 903 -12.11 -35.87 24.13
N ARG A 904 -11.25 -36.85 24.49
CA ARG A 904 -10.30 -37.51 23.56
C ARG A 904 -9.48 -36.52 22.75
N CYS A 905 -8.94 -35.52 23.43
CA CYS A 905 -8.06 -34.56 22.80
C CYS A 905 -6.60 -34.84 23.20
N TYR A 906 -5.67 -34.59 22.28
CA TYR A 906 -4.26 -34.94 22.45
C TYR A 906 -3.33 -33.77 22.18
N SER A 907 -2.21 -33.71 22.89
CA SER A 907 -1.18 -32.70 22.67
C SER A 907 0.22 -33.22 22.98
N ASP A 908 1.21 -32.73 22.24
CA ASP A 908 2.64 -32.91 22.54
C ASP A 908 3.18 -31.85 23.53
N LEU A 909 2.42 -30.78 23.79
CA LEU A 909 2.67 -29.80 24.84
C LEU A 909 1.91 -30.13 26.14
N SER A 910 2.56 -29.85 27.26
CA SER A 910 1.93 -29.85 28.59
C SER A 910 1.71 -28.42 29.08
N LEU A 911 0.45 -28.03 29.26
CA LEU A 911 0.00 -26.68 29.64
C LEU A 911 -1.12 -26.75 30.69
N SER A 912 -1.87 -25.66 30.90
CA SER A 912 -2.82 -25.55 32.03
C SER A 912 -4.01 -26.52 31.99
N ASP A 913 -4.32 -27.08 30.82
CA ASP A 913 -5.41 -28.03 30.56
C ASP A 913 -4.94 -29.49 30.50
N SER A 914 -3.65 -29.78 30.76
CA SER A 914 -3.08 -31.14 30.68
C SER A 914 -3.82 -32.20 31.50
N ALA A 915 -4.59 -31.83 32.52
CA ALA A 915 -5.40 -32.77 33.29
C ALA A 915 -6.58 -33.37 32.48
N GLN A 916 -6.98 -32.72 31.38
CA GLN A 916 -8.09 -33.14 30.50
C GLN A 916 -7.60 -33.59 29.11
N VAL A 917 -6.29 -33.50 28.84
CA VAL A 917 -5.69 -33.71 27.52
C VAL A 917 -4.71 -34.88 27.58
N GLY A 918 -4.85 -35.83 26.66
CA GLY A 918 -3.93 -36.96 26.52
C GLY A 918 -2.60 -36.53 25.90
N ALA A 919 -1.50 -37.20 26.27
CA ALA A 919 -0.22 -36.99 25.60
C ALA A 919 -0.27 -37.58 24.18
N LEU A 920 0.18 -36.82 23.18
CA LEU A 920 0.27 -37.27 21.80
C LEU A 920 1.37 -38.34 21.66
N GLY A 921 0.98 -39.56 21.29
CA GLY A 921 1.84 -40.74 21.32
C GLY A 921 2.70 -40.88 20.07
N THR A 922 3.93 -40.38 20.11
CA THR A 922 4.87 -40.41 18.96
C THR A 922 6.06 -41.36 19.15
N GLY A 923 6.16 -42.08 20.28
CA GLY A 923 7.31 -42.95 20.60
C GLY A 923 7.31 -44.30 19.88
N ASP A 924 6.15 -44.91 19.64
CA ASP A 924 6.01 -46.20 18.99
C ASP A 924 4.65 -46.35 18.27
N ASP A 925 4.51 -47.41 17.48
CA ASP A 925 3.31 -47.62 16.66
C ASP A 925 2.07 -48.05 17.45
N THR A 926 2.25 -48.62 18.65
CA THR A 926 1.11 -48.98 19.52
C THR A 926 0.43 -47.71 20.01
N ALA A 927 1.23 -46.72 20.45
CA ALA A 927 0.74 -45.42 20.85
C ALA A 927 0.08 -44.67 19.67
N ARG A 928 0.69 -44.71 18.48
CA ARG A 928 0.13 -44.11 17.25
C ARG A 928 -1.20 -44.72 16.84
N GLN A 929 -1.35 -46.04 16.95
CA GLN A 929 -2.62 -46.70 16.64
C GLN A 929 -3.68 -46.36 17.68
N LYS A 930 -3.34 -46.47 18.98
CA LYS A 930 -4.27 -46.20 20.07
C LYS A 930 -4.92 -44.81 19.96
N GLN A 931 -4.12 -43.77 19.69
CA GLN A 931 -4.66 -42.41 19.56
C GLN A 931 -5.57 -42.26 18.33
N VAL A 932 -5.30 -42.95 17.21
CA VAL A 932 -6.19 -42.94 16.04
C VAL A 932 -7.51 -43.64 16.34
N ASP A 933 -7.48 -44.75 17.07
CA ASP A 933 -8.67 -45.48 17.52
C ASP A 933 -9.51 -44.62 18.48
N ASP A 934 -8.86 -43.96 19.45
CA ASP A 934 -9.50 -43.03 20.37
C ASP A 934 -10.14 -41.85 19.62
N LEU A 935 -9.43 -41.23 18.68
CA LEU A 935 -9.95 -40.12 17.87
C LEU A 935 -11.13 -40.54 16.97
N ASN A 936 -11.21 -41.81 16.58
CA ASN A 936 -12.37 -42.37 15.88
C ASN A 936 -13.53 -42.74 16.82
N THR A 937 -13.41 -42.56 18.14
CA THR A 937 -14.48 -42.83 19.09
C THR A 937 -15.30 -41.56 19.40
N VAL A 938 -16.60 -41.62 19.18
CA VAL A 938 -17.52 -40.51 19.48
C VAL A 938 -18.28 -40.80 20.76
N THR A 939 -18.34 -39.82 21.66
CA THR A 939 -19.28 -39.85 22.79
C THR A 939 -20.57 -39.16 22.37
N ALA A 940 -21.67 -39.91 22.33
CA ALA A 940 -23.02 -39.38 22.15
C ALA A 940 -23.88 -39.84 23.33
N SER A 941 -24.55 -38.91 24.01
CA SER A 941 -25.39 -39.20 25.18
C SER A 941 -24.69 -40.10 26.22
N SER A 942 -23.43 -39.79 26.54
CA SER A 942 -22.58 -40.57 27.47
C SER A 942 -22.24 -42.01 27.07
N VAL A 943 -22.49 -42.40 25.81
CA VAL A 943 -22.07 -43.70 25.24
C VAL A 943 -20.96 -43.48 24.23
N ASP A 944 -19.90 -44.27 24.37
CA ASP A 944 -18.77 -44.27 23.44
C ASP A 944 -19.01 -45.25 22.30
N THR A 945 -18.90 -44.77 21.07
CA THR A 945 -19.04 -45.58 19.86
C THR A 945 -17.86 -45.32 18.93
N GLU A 946 -17.11 -46.38 18.62
CA GLU A 946 -16.05 -46.36 17.61
C GLU A 946 -16.64 -46.23 16.21
N ARG A 947 -16.15 -45.26 15.44
CA ARG A 947 -16.44 -45.12 14.00
C ARG A 947 -15.66 -46.17 13.22
N LYS A 948 -16.34 -46.84 12.29
CA LYS A 948 -15.78 -47.93 11.48
C LYS A 948 -16.04 -47.66 10.00
N ARG A 949 -15.31 -48.37 9.12
CA ARG A 949 -15.49 -48.27 7.66
C ARG A 949 -15.51 -46.80 7.19
N SER A 950 -16.51 -46.41 6.39
CA SER A 950 -16.70 -45.06 5.86
C SER A 950 -16.99 -43.99 6.91
N ASP A 951 -17.37 -44.37 8.13
CA ASP A 951 -17.61 -43.41 9.22
C ASP A 951 -16.30 -42.92 9.86
N ARG A 952 -15.16 -43.60 9.60
CA ARG A 952 -13.85 -43.20 10.12
C ARG A 952 -13.44 -41.84 9.60
N VAL A 953 -12.91 -41.03 10.50
CA VAL A 953 -12.42 -39.69 10.21
C VAL A 953 -10.90 -39.65 10.23
N TRP A 954 -10.28 -40.38 11.15
CA TRP A 954 -8.85 -40.35 11.41
C TRP A 954 -8.15 -41.62 10.93
N PHE A 955 -6.95 -41.45 10.39
CA PHE A 955 -6.10 -42.50 9.86
C PHE A 955 -4.65 -42.30 10.31
N THR A 956 -3.86 -43.37 10.32
CA THR A 956 -2.41 -43.30 10.60
C THR A 956 -1.67 -42.78 9.37
N SER A 957 -0.77 -41.81 9.53
CA SER A 957 0.02 -41.27 8.41
C SER A 957 1.45 -41.83 8.35
N LEU A 958 2.08 -41.71 7.19
CA LEU A 958 3.52 -41.89 7.00
C LEU A 958 4.27 -40.63 7.50
N GLN A 959 5.58 -40.78 7.74
CA GLN A 959 6.44 -39.64 8.08
C GLN A 959 6.54 -38.60 6.94
N THR A 960 6.43 -39.06 5.69
CA THR A 960 6.55 -38.22 4.49
C THR A 960 5.27 -37.49 4.13
N GLU A 961 4.14 -37.82 4.78
CA GLU A 961 2.88 -37.10 4.60
C GLU A 961 2.87 -35.79 5.40
N GLU A 962 1.96 -34.89 5.06
CA GLU A 962 1.89 -33.55 5.64
C GLU A 962 1.74 -33.54 7.19
N THR A 963 1.13 -34.57 7.77
CA THR A 963 0.97 -34.72 9.23
C THR A 963 2.14 -35.46 9.90
N LYS A 964 3.19 -35.85 9.16
CA LYS A 964 4.47 -36.32 9.68
C LYS A 964 4.41 -37.50 10.65
N GLY A 965 3.46 -38.41 10.46
CA GLY A 965 3.24 -39.59 11.30
C GLY A 965 2.14 -39.42 12.36
N LEU A 966 1.54 -38.24 12.43
CA LEU A 966 0.40 -37.94 13.31
C LEU A 966 -0.93 -38.27 12.61
N PRO A 967 -2.03 -38.40 13.38
CA PRO A 967 -3.35 -38.71 12.82
C PRO A 967 -3.74 -37.76 11.68
N THR A 968 -4.26 -38.31 10.58
CA THR A 968 -4.59 -37.56 9.36
C THR A 968 -6.01 -37.81 8.88
N PHE A 969 -6.57 -36.86 8.13
CA PHE A 969 -7.84 -37.02 7.41
C PHE A 969 -7.69 -37.78 6.09
N ALA A 970 -6.47 -37.91 5.57
CA ALA A 970 -6.22 -38.62 4.33
C ALA A 970 -6.48 -40.12 4.53
N ALA A 971 -7.55 -40.62 3.92
CA ALA A 971 -7.88 -42.04 3.94
C ALA A 971 -6.89 -42.85 3.08
N PRO A 972 -6.50 -44.06 3.50
CA PRO A 972 -5.80 -45.00 2.64
C PRO A 972 -6.77 -45.56 1.59
N VAL A 973 -6.23 -46.27 0.60
CA VAL A 973 -7.04 -47.09 -0.30
C VAL A 973 -7.62 -48.26 0.51
N MET A 974 -8.93 -48.25 0.70
CA MET A 974 -9.66 -49.25 1.49
C MET A 974 -10.01 -50.47 0.62
N LEU A 975 -9.70 -51.66 1.11
CA LEU A 975 -10.09 -52.94 0.51
C LEU A 975 -10.87 -53.76 1.52
N GLU A 976 -12.02 -54.30 1.13
CA GLU A 976 -12.84 -55.12 2.02
C GLU A 976 -12.89 -56.57 1.52
N VAL A 977 -12.70 -57.52 2.45
CA VAL A 977 -12.84 -58.96 2.19
C VAL A 977 -13.58 -59.63 3.34
N THR A 978 -14.36 -60.68 3.04
CA THR A 978 -15.06 -61.48 4.03
C THR A 978 -14.67 -62.94 3.88
N LEU A 979 -14.46 -63.62 4.99
CA LEU A 979 -14.10 -65.03 5.00
C LEU A 979 -14.68 -65.75 6.23
N ASN A 980 -14.99 -67.04 6.04
CA ASN A 980 -15.29 -67.93 7.15
C ASN A 980 -14.00 -68.42 7.81
N PRO A 981 -14.05 -68.86 9.08
CA PRO A 981 -12.96 -69.57 9.74
C PRO A 981 -12.40 -70.73 8.91
N ALA A 982 -11.10 -71.01 9.05
CA ALA A 982 -10.47 -72.08 8.28
C ALA A 982 -11.05 -73.44 8.66
N ASP A 983 -11.41 -74.20 7.64
CA ASP A 983 -11.93 -75.57 7.70
C ASP A 983 -10.82 -76.63 7.67
N SER A 984 -9.56 -76.22 7.48
CA SER A 984 -8.39 -77.10 7.45
C SER A 984 -7.11 -76.42 7.98
N GLU A 985 -6.08 -77.24 8.21
CA GLU A 985 -4.75 -76.77 8.64
C GLU A 985 -4.01 -75.91 7.60
N SER A 986 -4.50 -75.88 6.35
CA SER A 986 -3.97 -75.04 5.28
C SER A 986 -4.43 -73.58 5.34
N GLY A 987 -5.33 -73.23 6.26
CA GLY A 987 -5.90 -71.88 6.37
C GLY A 987 -7.00 -71.61 5.31
N ARG A 988 -7.53 -70.39 5.30
CA ARG A 988 -8.54 -69.92 4.36
C ARG A 988 -8.01 -68.75 3.55
N THR A 989 -7.97 -68.88 2.23
CA THR A 989 -7.52 -67.83 1.31
C THR A 989 -8.67 -66.99 0.79
N VAL A 990 -8.46 -65.68 0.65
CA VAL A 990 -9.38 -64.73 0.03
C VAL A 990 -8.62 -63.77 -0.89
N ALA A 991 -9.18 -63.49 -2.07
CA ALA A 991 -8.61 -62.55 -3.03
C ALA A 991 -8.98 -61.10 -2.67
N LEU A 992 -8.06 -60.14 -2.89
CA LEU A 992 -8.26 -58.73 -2.56
C LEU A 992 -9.00 -57.92 -3.63
N GLY A 993 -9.29 -58.53 -4.78
CA GLY A 993 -9.86 -57.84 -5.96
C GLY A 993 -8.87 -56.96 -6.73
N GLN A 994 -7.71 -56.63 -6.15
CA GLN A 994 -6.57 -55.98 -6.82
C GLN A 994 -5.24 -56.45 -6.24
N THR A 995 -4.15 -56.24 -6.98
CA THR A 995 -2.78 -56.52 -6.51
C THR A 995 -2.14 -55.24 -5.96
N ILE A 996 -1.66 -55.31 -4.73
CA ILE A 996 -0.77 -54.29 -4.14
C ILE A 996 0.66 -54.67 -4.49
N SER A 997 1.21 -54.11 -5.57
CA SER A 997 2.56 -54.45 -6.04
C SER A 997 3.64 -53.91 -5.12
N GLY A 998 4.65 -54.72 -4.79
CA GLY A 998 5.77 -54.30 -3.95
C GLY A 998 5.37 -53.78 -2.56
N ALA A 999 4.33 -54.36 -1.95
CA ALA A 999 3.78 -53.92 -0.68
C ALA A 999 4.83 -53.99 0.44
N ALA A 1000 4.93 -52.92 1.23
CA ALA A 1000 5.63 -52.92 2.51
C ALA A 1000 4.61 -52.95 3.66
N TYR A 1001 4.83 -53.83 4.63
CA TYR A 1001 3.94 -54.11 5.74
C TYR A 1001 4.01 -53.00 6.81
N ARG A 1002 2.84 -52.45 7.17
CA ARG A 1002 2.74 -51.37 8.16
C ARG A 1002 2.23 -51.86 9.51
N GLY A 1003 1.31 -52.82 9.54
CA GLY A 1003 0.75 -53.33 10.79
C GLY A 1003 -0.51 -54.15 10.61
N VAL A 1004 -0.95 -54.76 11.71
CA VAL A 1004 -2.24 -55.44 11.80
C VAL A 1004 -2.90 -55.10 13.13
N HIS A 1005 -4.19 -54.77 13.10
CA HIS A 1005 -5.00 -54.48 14.28
C HIS A 1005 -6.44 -54.98 14.11
N GLN A 1006 -7.25 -54.87 15.14
CA GLN A 1006 -8.65 -55.32 15.14
C GLN A 1006 -9.56 -54.18 15.60
N GLU A 1007 -10.66 -53.94 14.88
CA GLU A 1007 -11.70 -52.99 15.31
C GLU A 1007 -12.34 -53.46 16.63
N HIS A 1008 -12.75 -52.54 17.51
CA HIS A 1008 -13.48 -52.91 18.72
C HIS A 1008 -14.86 -53.51 18.37
N GLY A 1009 -15.33 -54.50 19.14
CA GLY A 1009 -16.68 -55.07 18.97
C GLY A 1009 -16.76 -56.59 18.99
N SER A 1010 -15.62 -57.27 18.95
CA SER A 1010 -15.54 -58.70 19.30
C SER A 1010 -15.28 -58.85 20.80
N SER A 1011 -15.90 -59.83 21.45
CA SER A 1011 -15.61 -60.18 22.85
C SER A 1011 -14.20 -60.74 23.07
N GLN A 1012 -13.46 -61.05 22.00
CA GLN A 1012 -12.14 -61.66 22.02
C GLN A 1012 -11.10 -60.82 21.25
N THR A 1013 -9.89 -60.70 21.80
CA THR A 1013 -8.70 -60.10 21.16
C THR A 1013 -7.90 -61.16 20.38
N PHE A 1014 -7.01 -60.76 19.47
CA PHE A 1014 -6.08 -61.69 18.81
C PHE A 1014 -4.63 -61.35 19.13
N THR A 1015 -3.79 -62.36 18.91
CA THR A 1015 -2.35 -62.32 18.88
C THR A 1015 -1.90 -62.83 17.52
N LEU A 1016 -1.21 -61.97 16.76
CA LEU A 1016 -0.59 -62.39 15.50
C LEU A 1016 0.43 -63.49 15.79
N THR A 1017 0.18 -64.68 15.25
CA THR A 1017 0.96 -65.91 15.50
C THR A 1017 1.51 -66.44 14.19
N GLY A 1018 2.71 -67.03 14.21
CA GLY A 1018 3.32 -67.58 13.00
C GLY A 1018 2.42 -68.63 12.37
N THR A 1019 2.23 -68.57 11.05
CA THR A 1019 1.32 -69.43 10.29
C THR A 1019 1.66 -70.91 10.47
N SER A 1020 2.95 -71.26 10.49
CA SER A 1020 3.45 -72.62 10.78
C SER A 1020 3.14 -73.09 12.20
N VAL A 1021 3.11 -72.18 13.18
CA VAL A 1021 2.76 -72.50 14.57
C VAL A 1021 1.26 -72.76 14.70
N VAL A 1022 0.42 -71.95 14.03
CA VAL A 1022 -1.03 -72.14 14.03
C VAL A 1022 -1.40 -73.43 13.31
N ALA A 1023 -0.84 -73.66 12.11
CA ALA A 1023 -1.06 -74.87 11.32
C ALA A 1023 -0.55 -76.14 12.04
N GLY A 1024 0.68 -76.12 12.57
CA GLY A 1024 1.27 -77.28 13.25
C GLY A 1024 0.57 -77.68 14.55
N ASN A 1025 -0.15 -76.75 15.18
CA ASN A 1025 -0.99 -77.01 16.34
C ASN A 1025 -2.49 -77.12 15.98
N TYR A 1026 -2.88 -77.09 14.71
CA TYR A 1026 -4.29 -77.11 14.29
C TYR A 1026 -5.07 -78.25 14.96
N ARG A 1027 -4.47 -79.44 14.98
CA ARG A 1027 -5.05 -80.65 15.59
C ARG A 1027 -4.89 -80.74 17.12
N LYS A 1028 -3.99 -79.96 17.72
CA LYS A 1028 -3.77 -79.89 19.19
C LYS A 1028 -4.63 -78.83 19.86
N TYR A 1029 -4.86 -77.71 19.18
CA TYR A 1029 -5.71 -76.64 19.66
C TYR A 1029 -7.15 -77.08 19.87
N GLY A 1030 -7.58 -78.24 19.36
CA GLY A 1030 -8.82 -78.91 19.78
C GLY A 1030 -8.99 -79.05 21.31
N GLU A 1031 -7.90 -79.02 22.09
CA GLU A 1031 -7.90 -79.10 23.56
C GLU A 1031 -7.65 -77.75 24.27
N THR A 1032 -7.21 -76.72 23.55
CA THR A 1032 -6.82 -75.40 24.09
C THR A 1032 -7.45 -74.29 23.25
N ASN A 1033 -8.26 -73.42 23.86
CA ASN A 1033 -8.98 -72.34 23.17
C ASN A 1033 -8.06 -71.51 22.24
N ALA A 1034 -8.29 -71.57 20.93
CA ALA A 1034 -7.48 -70.92 19.90
C ALA A 1034 -8.05 -69.58 19.40
N ASN A 1035 -9.04 -69.01 20.08
CA ASN A 1035 -9.67 -67.75 19.68
C ASN A 1035 -8.69 -66.59 19.59
N ALA A 1036 -7.60 -66.61 20.36
CA ALA A 1036 -6.57 -65.58 20.34
C ALA A 1036 -5.54 -65.77 19.21
N CYS A 1037 -5.26 -66.99 18.74
CA CYS A 1037 -4.18 -67.22 17.77
C CYS A 1037 -4.65 -67.03 16.33
N LEU A 1038 -4.10 -66.03 15.63
CA LEU A 1038 -4.37 -65.78 14.21
C LEU A 1038 -3.05 -65.65 13.43
N GLY A 1039 -2.85 -66.50 12.42
CA GLY A 1039 -1.75 -66.37 11.46
C GLY A 1039 -2.23 -65.82 10.14
N ILE A 1040 -1.42 -64.99 9.48
CA ILE A 1040 -1.81 -64.32 8.24
C ILE A 1040 -0.65 -64.39 7.24
N LEU A 1041 -0.89 -64.98 6.06
CA LEU A 1041 -0.02 -64.85 4.90
C LEU A 1041 -0.53 -63.73 3.99
N ALA A 1042 0.35 -62.82 3.61
CA ALA A 1042 0.14 -61.90 2.50
C ALA A 1042 0.88 -62.43 1.28
N GLY A 1043 0.15 -62.94 0.28
CA GLY A 1043 0.74 -63.75 -0.78
C GLY A 1043 1.45 -64.98 -0.20
N SER A 1044 2.78 -65.03 -0.32
CA SER A 1044 3.62 -66.10 0.24
C SER A 1044 4.41 -65.70 1.50
N LYS A 1045 4.16 -64.51 2.06
CA LYS A 1045 4.91 -63.97 3.21
C LYS A 1045 4.07 -64.04 4.49
N ASP A 1046 4.64 -64.62 5.55
CA ASP A 1046 4.05 -64.64 6.88
C ASP A 1046 4.24 -63.31 7.58
N LEU A 1047 3.14 -62.59 7.83
CA LEU A 1047 3.18 -61.26 8.44
C LEU A 1047 3.78 -61.27 9.84
N LYS A 1048 3.76 -62.41 10.56
CA LYS A 1048 4.41 -62.50 11.88
C LYS A 1048 5.94 -62.45 11.80
N THR A 1049 6.50 -62.77 10.63
CA THR A 1049 7.96 -62.73 10.40
C THR A 1049 8.45 -61.35 9.98
N LEU A 1050 7.53 -60.43 9.68
CA LEU A 1050 7.83 -59.06 9.26
C LEU A 1050 7.72 -58.10 10.45
N THR A 1051 8.65 -57.16 10.55
CA THR A 1051 8.58 -56.07 11.52
C THR A 1051 7.67 -54.96 10.97
N PRO A 1052 6.51 -54.69 11.60
CA PRO A 1052 5.64 -53.61 11.15
C PRO A 1052 6.27 -52.24 11.41
N SER A 1053 5.95 -51.25 10.56
CA SER A 1053 6.11 -49.84 10.91
C SER A 1053 4.99 -48.97 10.32
N LEU A 1054 4.24 -48.27 11.17
CA LEU A 1054 3.22 -47.32 10.72
C LEU A 1054 3.84 -46.06 10.12
N LEU A 1055 4.99 -45.62 10.66
CA LEU A 1055 5.68 -44.38 10.34
C LEU A 1055 6.60 -44.47 9.11
N GLN A 1056 7.44 -45.51 9.05
CA GLN A 1056 8.46 -45.75 8.01
C GLN A 1056 8.53 -47.25 7.64
N PRO A 1057 7.50 -47.80 7.00
CA PRO A 1057 7.46 -49.21 6.59
C PRO A 1057 8.60 -49.58 5.63
N ASN A 1058 9.39 -50.59 6.00
CA ASN A 1058 10.49 -51.13 5.17
C ASN A 1058 10.40 -52.65 4.95
N ALA A 1059 9.54 -53.36 5.69
CA ALA A 1059 9.43 -54.81 5.61
C ALA A 1059 8.58 -55.22 4.40
N SER A 1060 9.21 -55.72 3.34
CA SER A 1060 8.51 -56.10 2.11
C SER A 1060 7.68 -57.38 2.28
N ALA A 1061 6.40 -57.30 1.94
CA ALA A 1061 5.49 -58.42 1.74
C ALA A 1061 5.45 -58.91 0.28
N GLY A 1062 6.14 -58.24 -0.65
CA GLY A 1062 6.10 -58.53 -2.09
C GLY A 1062 4.79 -58.09 -2.74
N ASP A 1063 4.39 -58.77 -3.82
CA ASP A 1063 3.10 -58.51 -4.47
C ASP A 1063 1.97 -59.22 -3.72
N VAL A 1064 0.99 -58.46 -3.26
CA VAL A 1064 -0.13 -58.98 -2.45
C VAL A 1064 -1.43 -58.85 -3.22
N SER A 1065 -1.92 -59.97 -3.76
CA SER A 1065 -3.23 -60.06 -4.45
C SER A 1065 -4.27 -60.87 -3.65
N GLN A 1066 -3.82 -61.57 -2.61
CA GLN A 1066 -4.64 -62.43 -1.77
C GLN A 1066 -4.05 -62.52 -0.35
N LEU A 1067 -4.91 -62.83 0.62
CA LEU A 1067 -4.53 -63.12 2.01
C LEU A 1067 -4.97 -64.52 2.39
N THR A 1068 -4.16 -65.24 3.16
CA THR A 1068 -4.53 -66.54 3.75
C THR A 1068 -4.52 -66.44 5.27
N PHE A 1069 -5.67 -66.69 5.89
CA PHE A 1069 -5.84 -66.65 7.34
C PHE A 1069 -5.79 -68.06 7.94
N TYR A 1070 -4.93 -68.25 8.94
CA TYR A 1070 -4.79 -69.46 9.72
C TYR A 1070 -5.38 -69.23 11.11
N ASN A 1071 -6.33 -70.07 11.49
CA ASN A 1071 -6.82 -70.18 12.86
C ASN A 1071 -6.84 -71.66 13.28
N GLY A 1072 -6.89 -71.94 14.59
CA GLY A 1072 -6.86 -73.31 15.11
C GLY A 1072 -8.21 -74.04 14.99
N ALA A 1073 -8.21 -75.37 15.07
CA ALA A 1073 -9.43 -76.18 15.00
C ALA A 1073 -10.44 -75.85 16.13
N ALA A 1074 -10.00 -75.32 17.27
CA ALA A 1074 -10.88 -74.84 18.35
C ALA A 1074 -11.22 -73.35 18.30
N TYR A 1075 -11.04 -72.68 17.15
CA TYR A 1075 -11.57 -71.32 16.97
C TYR A 1075 -13.11 -71.34 17.08
N THR A 1076 -13.67 -70.83 18.17
CA THR A 1076 -15.09 -70.81 18.53
C THR A 1076 -15.59 -69.40 18.85
N CYS A 1077 -14.88 -68.36 18.40
CA CYS A 1077 -15.28 -66.97 18.60
C CYS A 1077 -16.70 -66.74 18.04
N PRO A 1078 -17.69 -66.40 18.88
CA PRO A 1078 -19.08 -66.28 18.43
C PRO A 1078 -19.35 -65.00 17.65
N ASP A 1079 -18.54 -63.97 17.89
CA ASP A 1079 -18.66 -62.66 17.25
C ASP A 1079 -17.81 -62.60 15.98
N THR A 1080 -18.30 -61.87 14.97
CA THR A 1080 -17.51 -61.49 13.80
C THR A 1080 -16.36 -60.57 14.20
N ARG A 1081 -15.20 -60.77 13.59
CA ARG A 1081 -13.99 -59.97 13.85
C ARG A 1081 -13.58 -59.24 12.59
N ALA A 1082 -13.37 -57.93 12.69
CA ALA A 1082 -12.78 -57.14 11.62
C ALA A 1082 -11.28 -56.93 11.90
N ILE A 1083 -10.44 -57.53 11.07
CA ILE A 1083 -8.98 -57.41 11.12
C ILE A 1083 -8.54 -56.42 10.05
N LEU A 1084 -7.81 -55.38 10.46
CA LEU A 1084 -7.28 -54.34 9.59
C LEU A 1084 -5.80 -54.61 9.34
N ILE A 1085 -5.42 -54.83 8.07
CA ILE A 1085 -4.04 -55.08 7.64
C ILE A 1085 -3.57 -53.91 6.79
N ASP A 1086 -2.54 -53.21 7.25
CA ASP A 1086 -2.02 -52.01 6.60
C ASP A 1086 -0.78 -52.31 5.75
N PHE A 1087 -0.76 -51.73 4.55
CA PHE A 1087 0.37 -51.75 3.63
C PHE A 1087 0.68 -50.35 3.08
N VAL A 1088 1.88 -50.19 2.51
CA VAL A 1088 2.19 -49.07 1.60
C VAL A 1088 2.78 -49.62 0.30
N SER A 1089 2.47 -48.99 -0.82
CA SER A 1089 3.15 -49.21 -2.10
C SER A 1089 3.29 -47.89 -2.84
N GLY A 1090 4.51 -47.56 -3.28
CA GLY A 1090 4.77 -46.32 -4.02
C GLY A 1090 4.37 -45.04 -3.28
N GLY A 1091 4.38 -45.04 -1.95
CA GLY A 1091 3.91 -43.93 -1.11
C GLY A 1091 2.40 -43.89 -0.86
N VAL A 1092 1.61 -44.73 -1.54
CA VAL A 1092 0.16 -44.87 -1.33
C VAL A 1092 -0.10 -45.86 -0.20
N ARG A 1093 -0.89 -45.45 0.80
CA ARG A 1093 -1.33 -46.32 1.90
C ARG A 1093 -2.52 -47.18 1.46
N TYR A 1094 -2.52 -48.45 1.85
CA TYR A 1094 -3.61 -49.40 1.65
C TYR A 1094 -4.01 -50.00 2.99
N GLU A 1095 -5.31 -50.19 3.22
CA GLU A 1095 -5.84 -50.87 4.40
C GLU A 1095 -6.80 -51.96 3.94
N VAL A 1096 -6.47 -53.22 4.25
CA VAL A 1096 -7.35 -54.36 4.00
C VAL A 1096 -8.17 -54.63 5.26
N ARG A 1097 -9.47 -54.44 5.18
CA ARG A 1097 -10.44 -54.81 6.21
C ARG A 1097 -10.99 -56.20 5.94
N ALA A 1098 -10.47 -57.18 6.67
CA ALA A 1098 -10.88 -58.58 6.59
C ALA A 1098 -11.88 -58.93 7.69
N GLU A 1099 -13.14 -59.19 7.30
CA GLU A 1099 -14.18 -59.69 8.21
C GLU A 1099 -14.14 -61.20 8.30
N LEU A 1100 -13.68 -61.70 9.44
CA LEU A 1100 -13.71 -63.10 9.81
C LEU A 1100 -15.02 -63.40 10.53
N ALA A 1101 -15.90 -64.18 9.91
CA ALA A 1101 -17.22 -64.49 10.44
C ALA A 1101 -17.15 -65.21 11.80
N GLY A 1102 -18.07 -64.86 12.70
CA GLY A 1102 -18.28 -65.58 13.96
C GLY A 1102 -18.71 -67.03 13.72
N VAL A 1103 -18.34 -67.91 14.64
CA VAL A 1103 -18.68 -69.33 14.59
C VAL A 1103 -20.00 -69.56 15.33
N THR A 1104 -21.03 -69.97 14.60
CA THR A 1104 -22.32 -70.36 15.18
C THR A 1104 -22.38 -71.85 15.54
N GLU A 1105 -21.69 -72.70 14.76
CA GLU A 1105 -21.60 -74.15 14.99
C GLU A 1105 -20.27 -74.72 14.50
N LYS A 1106 -19.82 -75.82 15.12
CA LYS A 1106 -18.71 -76.65 14.64
C LYS A 1106 -19.10 -78.12 14.62
N VAL A 1107 -18.82 -78.78 13.50
CA VAL A 1107 -19.12 -80.19 13.30
C VAL A 1107 -17.85 -81.01 13.50
N LEU A 1108 -17.86 -81.86 14.53
CA LEU A 1108 -16.86 -82.90 14.74
C LEU A 1108 -17.43 -84.23 14.24
N SER A 1109 -16.91 -84.74 13.12
CA SER A 1109 -17.28 -86.05 12.58
C SER A 1109 -16.21 -87.08 12.94
N VAL A 1110 -16.59 -88.08 13.74
CA VAL A 1110 -15.69 -89.16 14.19
C VAL A 1110 -16.31 -90.51 13.89
N VAL A 1111 -15.55 -91.37 13.19
CA VAL A 1111 -15.91 -92.77 12.97
C VAL A 1111 -15.23 -93.60 14.06
N LEU A 1112 -16.02 -94.17 14.96
CA LEU A 1112 -15.51 -94.93 16.08
C LEU A 1112 -15.71 -96.44 15.84
N PRO A 1113 -14.64 -97.26 15.91
CA PRO A 1113 -14.74 -98.70 15.66
C PRO A 1113 -15.39 -99.49 16.81
N THR A 1114 -15.55 -98.88 18.00
CA THR A 1114 -16.19 -99.46 19.19
C THR A 1114 -16.96 -98.40 19.98
N SER A 1115 -17.84 -98.82 20.90
CA SER A 1115 -18.48 -97.88 21.83
C SER A 1115 -17.43 -97.26 22.76
N VAL A 1116 -17.23 -95.95 22.66
CA VAL A 1116 -16.32 -95.20 23.54
C VAL A 1116 -17.02 -93.99 24.14
N HIS A 1117 -16.67 -93.65 25.38
CA HIS A 1117 -17.05 -92.38 25.97
C HIS A 1117 -16.24 -91.26 25.32
N ILE A 1118 -16.92 -90.37 24.59
CA ILE A 1118 -16.31 -89.11 24.11
C ILE A 1118 -16.57 -88.05 25.17
N ASN A 1119 -15.49 -87.53 25.76
CA ASN A 1119 -15.56 -86.28 26.51
C ASN A 1119 -15.32 -85.14 25.53
N ILE A 1120 -16.29 -84.25 25.37
CA ILE A 1120 -16.15 -83.05 24.54
C ILE A 1120 -15.99 -81.85 25.48
N SER A 1121 -14.97 -81.01 25.24
CA SER A 1121 -14.72 -79.79 26.03
C SER A 1121 -14.54 -78.57 25.13
N PRO A 1122 -15.56 -78.11 24.38
CA PRO A 1122 -15.42 -77.01 23.40
C PRO A 1122 -15.06 -75.65 24.03
N ASP A 1123 -15.32 -75.48 25.33
CA ASP A 1123 -15.06 -74.27 26.14
C ASP A 1123 -14.05 -74.53 27.27
N GLY A 1124 -13.36 -75.68 27.25
CA GLY A 1124 -12.46 -76.11 28.33
C GLY A 1124 -13.16 -76.77 29.52
N THR A 1125 -14.50 -76.82 29.56
CA THR A 1125 -15.27 -77.58 30.57
C THR A 1125 -15.71 -78.92 30.01
N LYS A 1126 -15.49 -80.00 30.78
CA LYS A 1126 -15.90 -81.35 30.37
C LYS A 1126 -17.43 -81.45 30.35
N LYS A 1127 -18.00 -81.66 29.16
CA LYS A 1127 -19.43 -81.97 28.99
C LYS A 1127 -19.58 -83.45 28.60
N PRO A 1128 -20.24 -84.29 29.41
CA PRO A 1128 -20.50 -85.67 29.05
C PRO A 1128 -21.60 -85.72 27.98
N ALA A 1129 -21.29 -86.27 26.79
CA ALA A 1129 -22.28 -86.53 25.75
C ALA A 1129 -22.32 -88.04 25.47
N THR A 1130 -23.51 -88.64 25.48
CA THR A 1130 -23.70 -90.05 25.15
C THR A 1130 -24.30 -90.12 23.75
N ALA A 1131 -23.51 -90.55 22.76
CA ALA A 1131 -24.02 -90.77 21.40
C ALA A 1131 -24.62 -92.19 21.29
N ARG A 1132 -25.91 -92.30 20.93
CA ARG A 1132 -26.52 -93.57 20.47
C ARG A 1132 -26.61 -93.55 18.95
N ILE A 1133 -26.14 -94.61 18.29
CA ILE A 1133 -26.22 -94.78 16.84
C ILE A 1133 -27.63 -95.23 16.45
N SER A 1134 -28.20 -94.62 15.39
CA SER A 1134 -29.26 -95.22 14.59
C SER A 1134 -28.62 -95.90 13.38
N SER A 1135 -28.92 -97.18 13.18
CA SER A 1135 -28.41 -98.02 12.10
C SER A 1135 -29.06 -97.67 10.75
N TRP A 1136 -28.26 -97.62 9.69
CA TRP A 1136 -28.71 -98.07 8.37
C TRP A 1136 -28.25 -99.51 8.17
#